data_AF-A0A089HVG3-F1
#
_entry.id   AF-A0A089HVG3-F1
#
_cell.length_a   1.000
_cell.length_b   1.000
_cell.length_c   1.000
_cell.angle_alpha   90.00
_cell.angle_beta   90.00
_cell.angle_gamma   90.00
#
_symmetry.space_group_name_H-M   'P 1'
#
loop_
_entity.id
_entity.type
_entity.pdbx_description
1 polymer ?
#
loop_
_entity_poly.entity_id
_entity_poly.type
_entity_poly.pdbx_seq_one_letter_code
_entity_poly.pdbx_strand_id
1 'polypeptide(L)'
;MANPVYGKKAAQSRNAEKLPDSLWVLVIGFILFLFWAPFQVGLFNGQQTDYEKPIYVAALLGCLMLILWVGLYYKRFKLEDQRDLLAVAVLLLPLTYFLSLFVAASHYMAMNLLLIQSMYTALFIVSLYLLRQKQVNVIIQTAVLTVAYLIVWFGLLNWLGAWNVAGGLVGWFSNTVRGGKYLDAVMTDSNGLRLTSIFQYANTYAAFLMAFLFVAIFALIRSKKGYGTLINGFMLVPIIVSLLLTLSRGGLVMLPVVFVLLLLFQKPARQILWIIHLIIAGIASVAVTNQVTMIGQRLSLVPDASAAVKGWAYLLIASAMTAALCWVVQRFAAPWLETQLEGWSSRRFTNLWLPIGATVLVALVAFLLIGTSARSILPDNIETRLENINFQQHSVLERFTFYKDALKVAKDYPVLGAGGGGWAALYEKYQNNPYTSRQAHNFFLQYLIEVGILGFIVFMGFILFVFYKYIRGYMKQRERDDYENGFFFLIIALSILLHSVLDFNMSYAFMGLLVFIGLAGMAAAMDAKPLAVKWNSSGLRFGYLALACVGAFAVLFVSLRDIGSANAAADAQAIVQRSQSYEEIKAPLIKALKNRPSHPESVIILASMDNQVYSQNKNEQFAAESLAVLTRGLKDEPNNKLMLKQLIALYDLQGKPDEAYAVYRDNADKYKWDIDWYEGFIARSAALGQQAHVQKDSAHEQEYIKTVLAAYDHVIAGIAYLKTLPAGQMQGRPFEITPLIALNVGKIKQITGDTEAAAAILKSGLVGNYADLAASTDLWDTEWYDALISRSYDLGQAAFNQQDAANMKVNFNIGLQAYDQVTVDLNGKSNALPPATKLNAGKMQFLSGDVQTAVNTLKGGLSEDYSDATNREIARWYLAALKKLNSAQDQEVYNKLIAADPGEAAKIDEIAAMQLLP
;
A
#
# COMPACT_ATOMS: atom_id res chain seq x y z
N MET A 1 -26.69 30.15 72.78
CA MET A 1 -27.21 30.33 71.41
C MET A 1 -26.44 31.45 70.74
N ALA A 2 -25.61 31.12 69.75
CA ALA A 2 -25.09 32.03 68.74
C ALA A 2 -24.62 31.17 67.56
N ASN A 3 -25.26 31.32 66.40
CA ASN A 3 -24.96 30.58 65.16
C ASN A 3 -23.63 31.07 64.55
N PRO A 4 -22.73 30.18 64.08
CA PRO A 4 -21.60 30.62 63.29
C PRO A 4 -22.04 30.91 61.84
N VAL A 5 -21.64 32.09 61.39
CA VAL A 5 -21.89 32.69 60.08
C VAL A 5 -21.20 31.89 58.98
N TYR A 6 -21.99 31.49 57.98
CA TYR A 6 -21.56 30.97 56.69
C TYR A 6 -20.83 32.08 55.90
N GLY A 7 -19.68 31.76 55.29
CA GLY A 7 -19.16 32.53 54.17
C GLY A 7 -17.70 32.95 54.25
N LYS A 8 -16.80 32.03 53.90
CA LYS A 8 -15.57 32.29 53.13
C LYS A 8 -15.02 30.94 52.68
N LYS A 9 -15.31 30.54 51.43
CA LYS A 9 -14.53 29.49 50.77
C LYS A 9 -13.09 29.99 50.75
N ALA A 10 -12.21 29.34 51.49
CA ALA A 10 -10.77 29.57 51.39
C ALA A 10 -10.39 29.47 49.91
N ALA A 11 -9.81 30.54 49.36
CA ALA A 11 -9.22 30.51 48.04
C ALA A 11 -8.19 29.37 48.04
N GLN A 12 -8.40 28.34 47.23
CA GLN A 12 -7.41 27.30 47.00
C GLN A 12 -6.10 27.99 46.61
N SER A 13 -5.04 27.75 47.38
CA SER A 13 -3.75 28.37 47.17
C SER A 13 -3.27 28.13 45.73
N ARG A 14 -2.72 29.17 45.10
CA ARG A 14 -2.08 29.18 43.78
C ARG A 14 -0.77 28.37 43.71
N ASN A 15 -0.60 27.36 44.56
CA ASN A 15 0.50 26.41 44.40
C ASN A 15 0.09 25.39 43.34
N ALA A 16 0.30 25.74 42.06
CA ALA A 16 0.35 24.74 41.01
C ALA A 16 1.40 23.69 41.43
N GLU A 17 0.99 22.46 41.70
CA GLU A 17 1.93 21.36 41.93
C GLU A 17 2.92 21.36 40.76
N LYS A 18 4.19 21.66 41.06
CA LYS A 18 5.24 21.60 40.05
C LYS A 18 5.37 20.13 39.62
N LEU A 19 5.10 19.88 38.34
CA LEU A 19 5.34 18.57 37.75
C LEU A 19 6.84 18.24 37.88
N PRO A 20 7.22 16.98 38.19
CA PRO A 20 8.62 16.59 38.26
C PRO A 20 9.34 16.87 36.94
N ASP A 21 10.57 17.40 36.99
CA ASP A 21 11.38 17.72 35.80
C ASP A 21 11.56 16.50 34.89
N SER A 22 11.66 15.30 35.48
CA SER A 22 11.78 14.04 34.76
C SER A 22 10.55 13.67 33.93
N LEU A 23 9.35 14.17 34.28
CA LEU A 23 8.14 13.99 33.48
C LEU A 23 8.16 14.83 32.20
N TRP A 24 8.78 16.01 32.24
CA TRP A 24 8.89 16.90 31.07
C TRP A 24 9.71 16.28 29.94
N VAL A 25 10.72 15.46 30.26
CA VAL A 25 11.49 14.71 29.24
C VAL A 25 10.56 13.81 28.42
N LEU A 26 9.66 13.07 29.09
CA LEU A 26 8.69 12.20 28.42
C LEU A 26 7.68 13.00 27.58
N VAL A 27 7.21 14.14 28.10
CA VAL A 27 6.27 15.03 27.38
C VAL A 27 6.92 15.63 26.13
N ILE A 28 8.15 16.14 26.24
CA ILE A 28 8.89 16.71 25.11
C ILE A 28 9.16 15.63 24.06
N GLY A 29 9.64 14.46 24.48
CA GLY A 29 9.85 13.32 23.57
C GLY A 29 8.57 12.91 22.84
N PHE A 30 7.43 12.90 23.55
CA PHE A 30 6.12 12.61 22.96
C PHE A 30 5.70 13.64 21.91
N ILE A 31 5.91 14.92 22.19
CA ILE A 31 5.59 15.99 21.24
C ILE A 31 6.49 15.91 20.01
N LEU A 32 7.81 15.77 20.19
CA LEU A 32 8.75 15.63 19.08
C LEU A 32 8.42 14.43 18.20
N PHE A 33 8.03 13.31 18.81
CA PHE A 33 7.55 12.13 18.07
C PHE A 33 6.31 12.44 17.24
N LEU A 34 5.32 13.17 17.78
CA LEU A 34 4.13 13.60 17.04
C LEU A 34 4.43 14.54 15.87
N PHE A 35 5.48 15.36 15.96
CA PHE A 35 5.93 16.20 14.85
C PHE A 35 6.66 15.37 13.78
N TRP A 36 7.49 14.40 14.18
CA TRP A 36 8.29 13.62 13.25
C TRP A 36 7.46 12.57 12.47
N ALA A 37 6.60 11.82 13.16
CA ALA A 37 5.85 10.70 12.61
C ALA A 37 5.05 10.99 11.32
N PRO A 38 4.26 12.07 11.20
CA PRO A 38 3.45 12.31 9.99
C PRO A 38 4.29 12.54 8.73
N PHE A 39 5.49 13.13 8.83
CA PHE A 39 6.32 13.43 7.66
C PHE A 39 7.13 12.22 7.17
N GLN A 40 6.90 11.04 7.73
CA GLN A 40 7.37 9.76 7.24
C GLN A 40 6.27 9.06 6.42
N VAL A 41 5.65 9.78 5.49
CA VAL A 41 4.46 9.32 4.74
C VAL A 41 3.33 8.83 5.67
N GLY A 42 3.07 9.54 6.76
CA GLY A 42 2.10 9.11 7.77
C GLY A 42 2.41 7.76 8.43
N LEU A 43 3.67 7.32 8.40
CA LEU A 43 4.11 5.96 8.76
C LEU A 43 3.31 4.89 8.01
N PHE A 44 3.20 5.06 6.69
CA PHE A 44 2.42 4.16 5.84
C PHE A 44 2.99 2.73 5.87
N ASN A 45 2.16 1.76 6.21
CA ASN A 45 2.46 0.36 6.02
C ASN A 45 1.92 -0.12 4.67
N GLY A 46 2.69 0.16 3.62
CA GLY A 46 2.37 -0.23 2.25
C GLY A 46 2.57 -1.72 1.93
N GLN A 47 2.98 -2.54 2.91
CA GLN A 47 3.37 -3.93 2.67
C GLN A 47 4.49 -4.05 1.62
N GLN A 48 5.44 -3.11 1.71
CA GLN A 48 6.58 -2.91 0.82
C GLN A 48 7.78 -2.44 1.65
N THR A 49 8.99 -2.68 1.14
CA THR A 49 10.27 -2.34 1.76
C THR A 49 10.52 -0.83 1.82
N ASP A 50 10.02 -0.06 0.86
CA ASP A 50 10.20 1.41 0.81
C ASP A 50 9.67 2.15 2.05
N TYR A 51 8.69 1.58 2.77
CA TYR A 51 8.03 2.25 3.89
C TYR A 51 8.33 1.65 5.27
N GLU A 52 9.10 0.57 5.36
CA GLU A 52 9.24 -0.17 6.63
C GLU A 52 10.18 0.49 7.65
N LYS A 53 11.27 1.13 7.19
CA LYS A 53 12.30 1.69 8.09
C LYS A 53 11.71 2.74 9.04
N PRO A 54 10.91 3.71 8.61
CA PRO A 54 10.27 4.65 9.52
C PRO A 54 9.35 3.97 10.55
N ILE A 55 8.68 2.87 10.19
CA ILE A 55 7.85 2.10 11.13
C ILE A 55 8.71 1.50 12.25
N TYR A 56 9.88 0.95 11.93
CA TYR A 56 10.79 0.38 12.93
C TYR A 56 11.36 1.46 13.86
N VAL A 57 11.72 2.62 13.31
CA VAL A 57 12.15 3.77 14.12
C VAL A 57 11.01 4.22 15.03
N ALA A 58 9.77 4.27 14.54
CA ALA A 58 8.61 4.67 15.34
C ALA A 58 8.31 3.67 16.48
N ALA A 59 8.40 2.36 16.20
CA ALA A 59 8.24 1.32 17.21
C ALA A 59 9.33 1.40 18.30
N LEU A 60 10.58 1.63 17.89
CA LEU A 60 11.71 1.86 18.79
C LEU A 60 11.46 3.06 19.70
N LEU A 61 11.08 4.21 19.13
CA LEU A 61 10.81 5.43 19.90
C LEU A 61 9.64 5.23 20.88
N GLY A 62 8.57 4.58 20.44
CA GLY A 62 7.44 4.23 21.31
C GLY A 62 7.86 3.35 22.51
N CYS A 63 8.74 2.36 22.28
CA CYS A 63 9.26 1.50 23.34
C CYS A 63 10.18 2.23 24.31
N LEU A 64 11.06 3.12 23.82
CA LEU A 64 11.89 3.97 24.68
C LEU A 64 11.04 4.85 25.60
N MET A 65 9.95 5.40 25.08
CA MET A 65 9.00 6.19 25.86
C MET A 65 8.25 5.36 26.89
N LEU A 66 7.89 4.11 26.57
CA LEU A 66 7.30 3.17 27.53
C LEU A 66 8.30 2.81 28.64
N ILE A 67 9.57 2.55 28.31
CA ILE A 67 10.62 2.26 29.31
C ILE A 67 10.84 3.47 30.22
N LEU A 68 10.92 4.68 29.65
CA LEU A 68 11.00 5.92 30.42
C LEU A 68 9.77 6.08 31.33
N TRP A 69 8.57 5.80 30.81
CA TRP A 69 7.35 5.80 31.62
C TRP A 69 7.42 4.81 32.78
N VAL A 70 7.87 3.57 32.57
CA VAL A 70 8.05 2.59 33.66
C VAL A 70 9.01 3.14 34.71
N GLY A 71 10.16 3.69 34.31
CA GLY A 71 11.14 4.28 35.22
C GLY A 71 10.61 5.48 36.01
N LEU A 72 9.70 6.28 35.44
CA LEU A 72 9.07 7.43 36.10
C LEU A 72 7.91 7.01 37.03
N TYR A 73 7.18 5.96 36.67
CA TYR A 73 5.94 5.57 37.34
C TYR A 73 6.06 4.32 38.21
N TYR A 74 7.20 3.62 38.30
CA TYR A 74 7.29 2.35 39.04
C TYR A 74 6.84 2.43 40.51
N LYS A 75 7.11 3.55 41.21
CA LYS A 75 6.63 3.75 42.60
C LYS A 75 5.17 4.23 42.69
N ARG A 76 4.65 4.82 41.62
CA ARG A 76 3.35 5.51 41.57
C ARG A 76 2.27 4.67 40.89
N PHE A 77 2.65 3.68 40.09
CA PHE A 77 1.73 2.82 39.37
C PHE A 77 0.92 1.98 40.35
N LYS A 78 -0.38 1.96 40.14
CA LYS A 78 -1.34 1.19 40.93
C LYS A 78 -2.47 0.70 40.03
N LEU A 79 -3.00 -0.47 40.36
CA LEU A 79 -4.20 -1.05 39.75
C LEU A 79 -5.36 -0.84 40.73
N GLU A 80 -5.88 0.39 40.81
CA GLU A 80 -6.92 0.77 41.78
C GLU A 80 -8.30 0.89 41.13
N ASP A 81 -8.35 1.32 39.87
CA ASP A 81 -9.60 1.57 39.17
C ASP A 81 -9.65 0.99 37.75
N GLN A 82 -10.84 1.04 37.14
CA GLN A 82 -11.11 0.49 35.81
C GLN A 82 -10.26 1.11 34.69
N ARG A 83 -9.70 2.31 34.88
CA ARG A 83 -8.78 2.95 33.91
C ARG A 83 -7.43 2.26 33.92
N ASP A 84 -6.96 1.82 35.08
CA ASP A 84 -5.69 1.10 35.18
C ASP A 84 -5.78 -0.30 34.55
N LEU A 85 -6.94 -0.95 34.59
CA LEU A 85 -7.17 -2.20 33.86
C LEU A 85 -6.99 -2.06 32.35
N LEU A 86 -7.28 -0.88 31.77
CA LEU A 86 -7.07 -0.65 30.35
C LEU A 86 -5.58 -0.65 29.97
N ALA A 87 -4.69 -0.24 30.88
CA ALA A 87 -3.25 -0.33 30.67
C ALA A 87 -2.76 -1.79 30.63
N VAL A 88 -3.51 -2.72 31.21
CA VAL A 88 -3.28 -4.17 31.12
C VAL A 88 -3.96 -4.76 29.88
N ALA A 89 -5.23 -4.44 29.67
CA ALA A 89 -6.04 -4.99 28.58
C ALA A 89 -5.47 -4.66 27.19
N VAL A 90 -4.86 -3.49 27.02
CA VAL A 90 -4.25 -3.10 25.74
C VAL A 90 -3.11 -4.04 25.31
N LEU A 91 -2.43 -4.72 26.25
CA LEU A 91 -1.37 -5.69 25.94
C LEU A 91 -1.90 -6.93 25.19
N LEU A 92 -3.21 -7.17 25.22
CA LEU A 92 -3.83 -8.26 24.46
C LEU A 92 -3.78 -7.99 22.95
N LEU A 93 -3.69 -6.73 22.50
CA LEU A 93 -3.66 -6.39 21.07
C LEU A 93 -2.37 -6.84 20.36
N PRO A 94 -1.15 -6.52 20.84
CA PRO A 94 0.07 -7.08 20.26
C PRO A 94 0.15 -8.59 20.49
N LEU A 95 -0.42 -9.11 21.59
CA LEU A 95 -0.47 -10.55 21.81
C LEU A 95 -1.26 -11.28 20.72
N THR A 96 -2.40 -10.75 20.25
CA THR A 96 -3.16 -11.40 19.18
C THR A 96 -2.41 -11.41 17.84
N TYR A 97 -1.63 -10.36 17.56
CA TYR A 97 -0.72 -10.36 16.40
C TYR A 97 0.48 -11.29 16.58
N PHE A 98 0.99 -11.44 17.81
CA PHE A 98 2.02 -12.43 18.11
C PHE A 98 1.48 -13.85 17.89
N LEU A 99 0.25 -14.14 18.30
CA LEU A 99 -0.39 -15.44 18.05
C LEU A 99 -0.64 -15.69 16.55
N SER A 100 -0.94 -14.65 15.77
CA SER A 100 -1.14 -14.83 14.33
C SER A 100 0.16 -15.04 13.54
N LEU A 101 1.34 -14.80 14.13
CA LEU A 101 2.64 -15.14 13.52
C LEU A 101 2.78 -16.64 13.23
N PHE A 102 2.22 -17.51 14.08
CA PHE A 102 2.34 -18.96 13.92
C PHE A 102 1.59 -19.52 12.71
N VAL A 103 0.67 -18.75 12.14
CA VAL A 103 -0.17 -19.12 10.99
C VAL A 103 -0.04 -18.11 9.84
N ALA A 104 0.96 -17.24 9.90
CA ALA A 104 1.09 -16.12 8.98
C ALA A 104 1.33 -16.58 7.54
N ALA A 105 0.56 -16.03 6.60
CA ALA A 105 0.75 -16.22 5.17
C ALA A 105 1.98 -15.47 4.61
N SER A 106 2.45 -14.47 5.37
CA SER A 106 3.72 -13.76 5.19
C SER A 106 4.26 -13.40 6.57
N HIS A 107 5.37 -14.03 6.97
CA HIS A 107 5.98 -13.76 8.27
C HIS A 107 6.60 -12.34 8.32
N TYR A 108 7.18 -11.88 7.22
CA TYR A 108 7.71 -10.52 7.03
C TYR A 108 6.65 -9.46 7.32
N MET A 109 5.47 -9.56 6.69
CA MET A 109 4.40 -8.58 6.89
C MET A 109 3.79 -8.68 8.29
N ALA A 110 3.64 -9.90 8.82
CA ALA A 110 3.07 -10.13 10.13
C ALA A 110 3.95 -9.55 11.25
N MET A 111 5.27 -9.63 11.12
CA MET A 111 6.21 -8.99 12.05
C MET A 111 6.05 -7.47 12.04
N ASN A 112 5.91 -6.84 10.87
CA ASN A 112 5.71 -5.39 10.78
C ASN A 112 4.44 -4.95 11.53
N LEU A 113 3.35 -5.70 11.42
CA LEU A 113 2.11 -5.40 12.14
C LEU A 113 2.26 -5.63 13.65
N LEU A 114 2.98 -6.66 14.10
CA LEU A 114 3.27 -6.84 15.52
C LEU A 114 4.02 -5.64 16.12
N LEU A 115 4.99 -5.09 15.38
CA LEU A 115 5.73 -3.88 15.80
C LEU A 115 4.81 -2.66 15.88
N ILE A 116 3.94 -2.46 14.88
CA ILE A 116 2.95 -1.37 14.87
C ILE A 116 2.00 -1.46 16.07
N GLN A 117 1.49 -2.66 16.38
CA GLN A 117 0.54 -2.85 17.47
C GLN A 117 1.20 -2.74 18.85
N SER A 118 2.48 -3.13 18.93
CA SER A 118 3.31 -2.90 20.12
C SER A 118 3.55 -1.40 20.34
N MET A 119 3.81 -0.64 19.27
CA MET A 119 3.93 0.83 19.32
C MET A 119 2.62 1.49 19.79
N TYR A 120 1.47 1.08 19.24
CA TYR A 120 0.16 1.59 19.68
C TYR A 120 -0.10 1.33 21.16
N THR A 121 0.25 0.13 21.62
CA THR A 121 0.14 -0.27 23.02
C THR A 121 1.00 0.59 23.94
N ALA A 122 2.28 0.76 23.57
CA ALA A 122 3.20 1.62 24.29
C ALA A 122 2.68 3.06 24.41
N LEU A 123 2.24 3.65 23.29
CA LEU A 123 1.73 5.02 23.30
C LEU A 123 0.38 5.16 23.99
N PHE A 124 -0.49 4.15 23.95
CA PHE A 124 -1.72 4.17 24.72
C PHE A 124 -1.44 4.25 26.21
N ILE A 125 -0.53 3.41 26.73
CA ILE A 125 -0.15 3.40 28.15
C ILE A 125 0.47 4.75 28.53
N VAL A 126 1.48 5.21 27.78
CA VAL A 126 2.13 6.51 28.03
C VAL A 126 1.09 7.63 28.03
N SER A 127 0.23 7.70 27.01
CA SER A 127 -0.80 8.73 26.88
C SER A 127 -1.82 8.67 28.00
N LEU A 128 -2.28 7.48 28.40
CA LEU A 128 -3.27 7.30 29.48
C LEU A 128 -2.80 7.95 30.79
N TYR A 129 -1.52 7.81 31.13
CA TYR A 129 -0.97 8.38 32.36
C TYR A 129 -0.61 9.87 32.21
N LEU A 130 -0.08 10.30 31.05
CA LEU A 130 0.20 11.72 30.79
C LEU A 130 -1.10 12.55 30.81
N LEU A 131 -2.17 12.06 30.20
CA LEU A 131 -3.44 12.78 30.06
C LEU A 131 -4.25 12.87 31.36
N ARG A 132 -3.90 12.10 32.40
CA ARG A 132 -4.46 12.29 33.75
C ARG A 132 -3.97 13.58 34.42
N GLN A 133 -2.83 14.11 33.99
CA GLN A 133 -2.30 15.38 34.50
C GLN A 133 -2.90 16.55 33.71
N LYS A 134 -3.68 17.41 34.38
CA LYS A 134 -4.43 18.51 33.74
C LYS A 134 -3.55 19.40 32.85
N GLN A 135 -2.39 19.83 33.36
CA GLN A 135 -1.48 20.70 32.60
C GLN A 135 -0.94 19.99 31.35
N VAL A 136 -0.52 18.73 31.48
CA VAL A 136 0.01 17.93 30.38
C VAL A 136 -1.07 17.63 29.33
N ASN A 137 -2.29 17.34 29.77
CA ASN A 137 -3.43 17.11 28.89
C ASN A 137 -3.69 18.31 27.97
N VAL A 138 -3.72 19.52 28.52
CA VAL A 138 -3.87 20.76 27.71
C VAL A 138 -2.74 20.88 26.69
N ILE A 139 -1.49 20.64 27.11
CA ILE A 139 -0.32 20.74 26.24
C ILE A 139 -0.39 19.72 25.10
N ILE A 140 -0.74 18.46 25.39
CA ILE A 140 -0.86 17.40 24.37
C ILE A 140 -1.98 17.72 23.38
N GLN A 141 -3.15 18.18 23.86
CA GLN A 141 -4.24 18.59 22.96
C GLN A 141 -3.81 19.74 22.04
N THR A 142 -3.09 20.73 22.58
CA THR A 142 -2.53 21.82 21.79
C THR A 142 -1.51 21.31 20.77
N ALA A 143 -0.58 20.44 21.18
CA ALA A 143 0.43 19.87 20.29
C ALA A 143 -0.20 19.08 19.13
N VAL A 144 -1.17 18.20 19.43
CA VAL A 144 -1.92 17.43 18.42
C VAL A 144 -2.62 18.35 17.42
N LEU A 145 -3.27 19.41 17.91
CA LEU A 145 -3.95 20.39 17.06
C LEU A 145 -2.96 21.20 16.21
N THR A 146 -1.84 21.62 16.79
CA THR A 146 -0.78 22.34 16.07
C THR A 146 -0.18 21.49 14.97
N VAL A 147 0.17 20.22 15.25
CA VAL A 147 0.66 19.28 14.22
C VAL A 147 -0.36 19.15 13.09
N ALA A 148 -1.65 19.07 13.42
CA ALA A 148 -2.67 18.98 12.38
C ALA A 148 -2.77 20.21 11.49
N TYR A 149 -2.66 21.41 12.08
CA TYR A 149 -2.62 22.64 11.31
C TYR A 149 -1.38 22.73 10.42
N LEU A 150 -0.23 22.26 10.88
CA LEU A 150 0.98 22.18 10.04
C LEU A 150 0.80 21.22 8.86
N ILE A 151 0.15 20.06 9.05
CA ILE A 151 -0.13 19.13 7.94
C ILE A 151 -1.05 19.78 6.90
N VAL A 152 -2.03 20.58 7.33
CA VAL A 152 -2.91 21.34 6.43
C VAL A 152 -2.11 22.37 5.63
N TRP A 153 -1.30 23.18 6.31
CA TRP A 153 -0.44 24.17 5.64
C TRP A 153 0.58 23.52 4.72
N PHE A 154 1.16 22.40 5.11
CA PHE A 154 2.10 21.63 4.28
C PHE A 154 1.45 21.18 2.97
N GLY A 155 0.21 20.68 3.03
CA GLY A 155 -0.54 20.33 1.82
C GLY A 155 -0.77 21.55 0.93
N LEU A 156 -1.22 22.67 1.50
CA LEU A 156 -1.51 23.89 0.76
C LEU A 156 -0.26 24.56 0.18
N LEU A 157 0.90 24.46 0.84
CA LEU A 157 2.19 24.87 0.29
C LEU A 157 2.52 24.09 -0.99
N ASN A 158 2.31 22.77 -0.99
CA ASN A 158 2.51 21.96 -2.18
C ASN A 158 1.47 22.27 -3.29
N TRP A 159 0.21 22.52 -2.93
CA TRP A 159 -0.86 22.86 -3.89
C TRP A 159 -0.65 24.22 -4.56
N LEU A 160 -0.28 25.24 -3.79
CA LEU A 160 -0.12 26.63 -4.24
C LEU A 160 1.31 26.96 -4.68
N GLY A 161 2.06 25.97 -5.15
CA GLY A 161 3.34 26.17 -5.85
C GLY A 161 4.56 26.44 -4.96
N ALA A 162 4.44 26.38 -3.63
CA ALA A 162 5.54 26.53 -2.68
C ALA A 162 6.11 25.16 -2.23
N TRP A 163 6.19 24.20 -3.17
CA TRP A 163 6.65 22.83 -2.91
C TRP A 163 8.10 22.76 -2.47
N ASN A 164 8.95 23.68 -2.93
CA ASN A 164 10.37 23.78 -2.56
C ASN A 164 10.54 24.22 -1.09
N VAL A 165 9.69 25.14 -0.63
CA VAL A 165 9.64 25.53 0.78
C VAL A 165 9.16 24.36 1.62
N ALA A 166 8.08 23.70 1.20
CA ALA A 166 7.56 22.52 1.89
C ALA A 166 8.61 21.41 2.01
N GLY A 167 9.29 21.06 0.90
CA GLY A 167 10.36 20.07 0.90
C GLY A 167 11.57 20.51 1.72
N GLY A 168 11.94 21.80 1.72
CA GLY A 168 13.02 22.33 2.56
C GLY A 168 12.74 22.21 4.07
N LEU A 169 11.48 22.33 4.49
CA LEU A 169 11.09 22.19 5.90
C LEU A 169 11.29 20.78 6.46
N VAL A 170 11.13 19.74 5.62
CA VAL A 170 11.09 18.34 6.08
C VAL A 170 12.16 17.44 5.48
N GLY A 171 12.82 17.88 4.40
CA GLY A 171 13.77 17.07 3.64
C GLY A 171 15.02 16.66 4.43
N TRP A 172 15.34 17.34 5.53
CA TRP A 172 16.43 16.96 6.43
C TRP A 172 16.13 15.73 7.30
N PHE A 173 14.86 15.29 7.38
CA PHE A 173 14.44 14.11 8.14
C PHE A 173 13.42 13.21 7.43
N SER A 174 13.03 13.53 6.20
CA SER A 174 12.09 12.74 5.40
C SER A 174 12.74 12.31 4.08
N ASN A 175 12.87 11.00 3.88
CA ASN A 175 13.47 10.41 2.67
C ASN A 175 12.54 10.50 1.43
N THR A 176 11.33 11.01 1.62
CA THR A 176 10.32 11.19 0.57
C THR A 176 10.57 12.46 -0.26
N VAL A 177 11.44 13.36 0.20
CA VAL A 177 11.75 14.59 -0.55
C VAL A 177 12.81 14.28 -1.61
N ARG A 178 12.45 14.46 -2.89
CA ARG A 178 13.39 14.34 -4.03
C ARG A 178 13.41 15.65 -4.80
N GLY A 179 14.60 16.17 -5.10
CA GLY A 179 14.75 17.46 -5.79
C GLY A 179 14.08 18.64 -5.09
N GLY A 180 13.99 18.60 -3.75
CA GLY A 180 13.30 19.63 -2.96
C GLY A 180 11.77 19.56 -2.97
N LYS A 181 11.16 18.55 -3.62
CA LYS A 181 9.71 18.32 -3.63
C LYS A 181 9.36 17.09 -2.79
N TYR A 182 8.37 17.20 -1.91
CA TYR A 182 7.80 16.03 -1.24
C TYR A 182 6.95 15.25 -2.25
N LEU A 183 7.33 14.01 -2.52
CA LEU A 183 6.65 13.17 -3.51
C LEU A 183 5.16 13.02 -3.18
N ASP A 184 4.33 13.11 -4.21
CA ASP A 184 2.88 12.86 -4.15
C ASP A 184 2.11 13.56 -3.03
N ALA A 185 2.60 14.71 -2.53
CA ALA A 185 1.81 15.62 -1.68
C ALA A 185 0.63 16.25 -2.45
N VAL A 186 0.76 16.27 -3.77
CA VAL A 186 -0.29 16.50 -4.76
C VAL A 186 -0.11 15.41 -5.82
N MET A 187 -1.14 14.60 -6.06
CA MET A 187 -1.10 13.46 -6.98
C MET A 187 -2.21 13.53 -8.02
N THR A 188 -2.04 12.83 -9.14
CA THR A 188 -3.08 12.71 -10.17
C THR A 188 -3.56 11.26 -10.23
N ASP A 189 -4.87 11.04 -10.18
CA ASP A 189 -5.48 9.73 -10.43
C ASP A 189 -6.64 9.83 -11.43
N SER A 190 -7.47 8.79 -11.53
CA SER A 190 -8.64 8.76 -12.43
C SER A 190 -9.68 9.85 -12.16
N ASN A 191 -9.64 10.53 -11.01
CA ASN A 191 -10.48 11.68 -10.66
C ASN A 191 -9.79 13.03 -10.93
N GLY A 192 -8.57 13.04 -11.46
CA GLY A 192 -7.77 14.24 -11.74
C GLY A 192 -6.76 14.58 -10.63
N LEU A 193 -6.34 15.84 -10.57
CA LEU A 193 -5.37 16.35 -9.60
C LEU A 193 -6.00 16.45 -8.20
N ARG A 194 -5.37 15.81 -7.21
CA ARG A 194 -5.86 15.66 -5.83
C ARG A 194 -4.82 16.11 -4.83
N LEU A 195 -5.29 16.77 -3.77
CA LEU A 195 -4.47 17.09 -2.61
C LEU A 195 -4.46 15.91 -1.62
N THR A 196 -3.25 15.50 -1.21
CA THR A 196 -3.01 14.33 -0.35
C THR A 196 -2.12 14.64 0.85
N SER A 197 -1.37 15.76 0.79
CA SER A 197 -0.44 16.18 1.84
C SER A 197 0.52 15.05 2.21
N ILE A 198 0.88 14.94 3.48
CA ILE A 198 1.85 13.96 3.99
C ILE A 198 1.48 12.50 3.73
N PHE A 199 0.20 12.19 3.47
CA PHE A 199 -0.28 10.82 3.35
C PHE A 199 -0.08 10.20 1.97
N GLN A 200 0.14 11.00 0.92
CA GLN A 200 0.16 10.52 -0.47
C GLN A 200 -1.10 9.73 -0.88
N TYR A 201 -2.17 9.86 -0.10
CA TYR A 201 -3.43 9.19 -0.33
C TYR A 201 -4.60 10.03 0.16
N ALA A 202 -5.46 10.39 -0.80
CA ALA A 202 -6.44 11.45 -0.61
C ALA A 202 -7.56 11.07 0.36
N ASN A 203 -7.95 9.80 0.42
CA ASN A 203 -9.02 9.36 1.33
C ASN A 203 -8.59 9.38 2.79
N THR A 204 -7.33 9.01 3.09
CA THR A 204 -6.80 9.13 4.44
C THR A 204 -6.61 10.59 4.83
N TYR A 205 -6.15 11.44 3.92
CA TYR A 205 -6.09 12.87 4.21
C TYR A 205 -7.48 13.48 4.44
N ALA A 206 -8.51 13.05 3.70
CA ALA A 206 -9.89 13.48 3.94
C ALA A 206 -10.43 13.03 5.31
N ALA A 207 -10.14 11.79 5.72
CA ALA A 207 -10.50 11.29 7.06
C ALA A 207 -9.84 12.13 8.16
N PHE A 208 -8.56 12.47 7.98
CA PHE A 208 -7.80 13.33 8.87
C PHE A 208 -8.41 14.74 8.95
N LEU A 209 -8.66 15.38 7.81
CA LEU A 209 -9.25 16.72 7.72
C LEU A 209 -10.64 16.79 8.34
N MET A 210 -11.48 15.77 8.12
CA MET A 210 -12.80 15.67 8.74
C MET A 210 -12.69 15.64 10.27
N ALA A 211 -11.81 14.81 10.83
CA ALA A 211 -11.58 14.76 12.26
C ALA A 211 -11.13 16.13 12.81
N PHE A 212 -10.16 16.75 12.16
CA PHE A 212 -9.59 18.02 12.63
C PHE A 212 -10.44 19.26 12.33
N LEU A 213 -11.38 19.19 11.39
CA LEU A 213 -12.44 20.18 11.22
C LEU A 213 -13.29 20.26 12.49
N PHE A 214 -13.78 19.10 12.96
CA PHE A 214 -14.59 19.04 14.17
C PHE A 214 -13.79 19.35 15.44
N VAL A 215 -12.51 18.97 15.50
CA VAL A 215 -11.61 19.39 16.58
C VAL A 215 -11.42 20.91 16.57
N ALA A 216 -11.24 21.54 15.40
CA ALA A 216 -11.07 22.99 15.29
C ALA A 216 -12.34 23.73 15.73
N ILE A 217 -13.53 23.27 15.32
CA ILE A 217 -14.82 23.83 15.78
C ILE A 217 -14.96 23.69 17.30
N PHE A 218 -14.64 22.52 17.85
CA PHE A 218 -14.65 22.32 19.31
C PHE A 218 -13.67 23.25 20.02
N ALA A 219 -12.44 23.39 19.50
CA ALA A 219 -11.40 24.23 20.06
C ALA A 219 -11.74 25.72 19.99
N LEU A 220 -12.44 26.13 18.93
CA LEU A 220 -12.99 27.48 18.77
C LEU A 220 -14.02 27.78 19.85
N ILE A 221 -15.02 26.92 20.03
CA ILE A 221 -16.16 27.12 20.95
C ILE A 221 -15.71 27.05 22.41
N ARG A 222 -14.78 26.15 22.76
CA ARG A 222 -14.29 26.01 24.14
C ARG A 222 -13.33 27.12 24.57
N SER A 223 -12.78 27.89 23.63
CA SER A 223 -11.75 28.88 23.94
C SER A 223 -12.32 30.07 24.69
N LYS A 224 -11.82 30.32 25.90
CA LYS A 224 -12.18 31.51 26.70
C LYS A 224 -11.46 32.77 26.23
N LYS A 225 -10.39 32.62 25.44
CA LYS A 225 -9.55 33.73 24.97
C LYS A 225 -9.83 34.01 23.50
N GLY A 226 -9.95 35.29 23.14
CA GLY A 226 -10.27 35.72 21.78
C GLY A 226 -9.29 35.21 20.73
N TYR A 227 -7.99 35.16 21.04
CA TYR A 227 -7.00 34.63 20.10
C TYR A 227 -7.20 33.15 19.79
N GLY A 228 -7.67 32.34 20.75
CA GLY A 228 -7.95 30.92 20.51
C GLY A 228 -9.13 30.77 19.56
N THR A 229 -10.18 31.58 19.72
CA THR A 229 -11.30 31.62 18.79
C THR A 229 -10.85 32.05 17.39
N LEU A 230 -10.01 33.08 17.29
CA LEU A 230 -9.48 33.58 16.02
C LEU A 230 -8.61 32.54 15.30
N ILE A 231 -7.66 31.92 15.99
CA ILE A 231 -6.76 30.91 15.40
C ILE A 231 -7.57 29.71 14.87
N ASN A 232 -8.47 29.16 15.68
CA ASN A 232 -9.26 28.00 15.28
C ASN A 232 -10.27 28.37 14.16
N GLY A 233 -10.87 29.56 14.22
CA GLY A 233 -11.76 30.08 13.18
C GLY A 233 -11.04 30.31 11.86
N PHE A 234 -9.79 30.79 11.90
CA PHE A 234 -8.95 30.97 10.72
C PHE A 234 -8.70 29.64 10.00
N MET A 235 -8.44 28.58 10.76
CA MET A 235 -8.11 27.26 10.22
C MET A 235 -9.30 26.51 9.61
N LEU A 236 -10.54 26.95 9.83
CA LEU A 236 -11.72 26.26 9.25
C LEU A 236 -11.70 26.30 7.71
N VAL A 237 -11.36 27.44 7.10
CA VAL A 237 -11.32 27.57 5.63
C VAL A 237 -10.19 26.72 5.01
N PRO A 238 -8.92 26.79 5.47
CA PRO A 238 -7.85 25.92 4.99
C PRO A 238 -8.19 24.42 5.08
N ILE A 239 -8.87 23.99 6.15
CA ILE A 239 -9.27 22.59 6.33
C ILE A 239 -10.36 22.19 5.34
N ILE A 240 -11.44 22.98 5.20
CA ILE A 240 -12.54 22.67 4.29
C ILE A 240 -12.08 22.73 2.83
N VAL A 241 -11.31 23.75 2.45
CA VAL A 241 -10.72 23.83 1.10
C VAL A 241 -9.83 22.63 0.84
N SER A 242 -8.95 22.25 1.77
CA SER A 242 -8.14 21.03 1.63
C SER A 242 -9.00 19.78 1.46
N LEU A 243 -10.10 19.66 2.21
CA LEU A 243 -11.01 18.53 2.14
C LEU A 243 -11.64 18.43 0.75
N LEU A 244 -12.08 19.56 0.20
CA LEU A 244 -12.62 19.64 -1.17
C LEU A 244 -11.55 19.31 -2.22
N LEU A 245 -10.31 19.75 -2.03
CA LEU A 245 -9.19 19.43 -2.93
C LEU A 245 -8.78 17.94 -2.89
N THR A 246 -9.16 17.19 -1.85
CA THR A 246 -8.91 15.73 -1.84
C THR A 246 -9.77 14.96 -2.84
N LEU A 247 -10.89 15.53 -3.31
CA LEU A 247 -11.89 14.81 -4.12
C LEU A 247 -12.40 13.49 -3.47
N SER A 248 -12.28 13.32 -2.16
CA SER A 248 -12.68 12.09 -1.46
C SER A 248 -14.18 12.06 -1.17
N ARG A 249 -14.90 11.19 -1.88
CA ARG A 249 -16.35 11.00 -1.68
C ARG A 249 -16.66 10.34 -0.36
N GLY A 250 -15.85 9.37 0.06
CA GLY A 250 -15.95 8.76 1.39
C GLY A 250 -15.87 9.80 2.50
N GLY A 251 -14.94 10.77 2.36
CA GLY A 251 -14.83 11.89 3.28
C GLY A 251 -16.10 12.76 3.33
N LEU A 252 -16.64 13.13 2.17
CA LEU A 252 -17.86 13.93 2.07
C LEU A 252 -19.11 13.20 2.59
N VAL A 253 -19.21 11.89 2.37
CA VAL A 253 -20.33 11.05 2.86
C VAL A 253 -20.25 10.85 4.37
N MET A 254 -19.05 10.63 4.92
CA MET A 254 -18.87 10.38 6.35
C MET A 254 -18.93 11.65 7.20
N LEU A 255 -18.61 12.83 6.64
CA LEU A 255 -18.65 14.11 7.34
C LEU A 255 -20.00 14.37 8.04
N PRO A 256 -21.16 14.32 7.37
CA PRO A 256 -22.45 14.54 8.05
C PRO A 256 -22.78 13.45 9.08
N VAL A 257 -22.42 12.19 8.81
CA VAL A 257 -22.67 11.06 9.74
C VAL A 257 -21.93 11.30 11.04
N VAL A 258 -20.63 11.60 10.97
CA VAL A 258 -19.80 11.88 12.15
C VAL A 258 -20.27 13.16 12.84
N PHE A 259 -20.60 14.22 12.09
CA PHE A 259 -21.10 15.47 12.64
C PHE A 259 -22.34 15.25 13.51
N VAL A 260 -23.37 14.57 12.99
CA VAL A 260 -24.60 14.25 13.72
C VAL A 260 -24.28 13.47 14.99
N LEU A 261 -23.45 12.43 14.92
CA LEU A 261 -23.08 11.62 16.08
C LEU A 261 -22.38 12.46 17.16
N LEU A 262 -21.53 13.40 16.78
CA LEU A 262 -20.87 14.31 17.71
C LEU A 262 -21.84 15.33 18.33
N LEU A 263 -22.81 15.82 17.56
CA LEU A 263 -23.82 16.75 18.08
C LEU A 263 -24.64 16.14 19.22
N LEU A 264 -24.89 14.83 19.23
CA LEU A 264 -25.61 14.13 20.32
C LEU A 264 -24.98 14.36 21.71
N PHE A 265 -23.67 14.66 21.75
CA PHE A 265 -22.93 14.91 22.98
C PHE A 265 -22.92 16.38 23.41
N GLN A 266 -23.42 17.29 22.57
CA GLN A 266 -23.42 18.73 22.81
C GLN A 266 -24.77 19.22 23.36
N LYS A 267 -24.73 20.30 24.14
CA LYS A 267 -25.94 21.01 24.59
C LYS A 267 -26.59 21.75 23.40
N PRO A 268 -27.90 22.02 23.40
CA PRO A 268 -28.59 22.64 22.25
C PRO A 268 -27.94 23.95 21.77
N ALA A 269 -27.57 24.85 22.67
CA ALA A 269 -26.86 26.08 22.33
C ALA A 269 -25.54 25.80 21.58
N ARG A 270 -24.76 24.82 22.06
CA ARG A 270 -23.52 24.40 21.40
C ARG A 270 -23.79 23.72 20.06
N GLN A 271 -24.85 22.91 19.94
CA GLN A 271 -25.22 22.30 18.65
C GLN A 271 -25.46 23.37 17.59
N ILE A 272 -26.22 24.42 17.94
CA ILE A 272 -26.47 25.57 17.06
C ILE A 272 -25.15 26.28 16.73
N LEU A 273 -24.28 26.51 17.72
CA LEU A 273 -22.97 27.12 17.47
C LEU A 273 -22.14 26.28 16.50
N TRP A 274 -22.04 24.96 16.68
CA TRP A 274 -21.32 24.07 15.73
C TRP A 274 -21.84 24.24 14.30
N ILE A 275 -23.16 24.29 14.13
CA ILE A 275 -23.82 24.50 12.82
C ILE A 275 -23.48 25.88 12.26
N ILE A 276 -23.62 26.95 13.04
CA ILE A 276 -23.33 28.33 12.58
C ILE A 276 -21.88 28.47 12.11
N HIS A 277 -20.91 27.98 12.90
CA HIS A 277 -19.49 28.09 12.54
C HIS A 277 -19.16 27.28 11.28
N LEU A 278 -19.75 26.09 11.15
CA LEU A 278 -19.60 25.26 9.95
C LEU A 278 -20.22 25.93 8.71
N ILE A 279 -21.38 26.58 8.85
CA ILE A 279 -22.02 27.32 7.75
C ILE A 279 -21.17 28.52 7.32
N ILE A 280 -20.71 29.34 8.27
CA ILE A 280 -19.85 30.52 7.98
C ILE A 280 -18.60 30.07 7.22
N ALA A 281 -17.89 29.06 7.75
CA ALA A 281 -16.68 28.54 7.12
C ALA A 281 -16.96 27.84 5.79
N GLY A 282 -18.07 27.11 5.68
CA GLY A 282 -18.50 26.44 4.45
C GLY A 282 -18.79 27.41 3.32
N ILE A 283 -19.55 28.48 3.58
CA ILE A 283 -19.83 29.54 2.59
C ILE A 283 -18.52 30.20 2.13
N ALA A 284 -17.67 30.60 3.07
CA ALA A 284 -16.38 31.22 2.73
C ALA A 284 -15.47 30.29 1.92
N SER A 285 -15.45 28.99 2.26
CA SER A 285 -14.65 27.99 1.54
C SER A 285 -15.18 27.75 0.14
N VAL A 286 -16.50 27.61 -0.04
CA VAL A 286 -17.12 27.45 -1.37
C VAL A 286 -16.80 28.65 -2.27
N ALA A 287 -16.87 29.88 -1.72
CA ALA A 287 -16.58 31.10 -2.47
C ALA A 287 -15.16 31.15 -3.06
N VAL A 288 -14.17 30.53 -2.40
CA VAL A 288 -12.77 30.55 -2.85
C VAL A 288 -12.29 29.26 -3.51
N THR A 289 -12.99 28.14 -3.31
CA THR A 289 -12.50 26.80 -3.74
C THR A 289 -12.25 26.72 -5.24
N ASN A 290 -13.11 27.32 -6.07
CA ASN A 290 -12.91 27.29 -7.52
C ASN A 290 -11.58 27.94 -7.94
N GLN A 291 -11.35 29.15 -7.43
CA GLN A 291 -10.13 29.92 -7.73
C GLN A 291 -8.89 29.18 -7.23
N VAL A 292 -8.93 28.66 -6.00
CA VAL A 292 -7.81 27.89 -5.42
C VAL A 292 -7.56 26.59 -6.20
N THR A 293 -8.61 25.92 -6.69
CA THR A 293 -8.49 24.69 -7.49
C THR A 293 -7.82 24.98 -8.83
N MET A 294 -8.35 25.95 -9.58
CA MET A 294 -7.83 26.36 -10.89
C MET A 294 -6.37 26.81 -10.80
N ILE A 295 -6.03 27.60 -9.79
CA ILE A 295 -4.66 28.07 -9.56
C ILE A 295 -3.73 26.89 -9.24
N GLY A 296 -4.11 25.98 -8.35
CA GLY A 296 -3.27 24.83 -8.03
C GLY A 296 -3.08 23.88 -9.21
N GLN A 297 -4.12 23.64 -10.01
CA GLN A 297 -4.00 22.88 -11.26
C GLN A 297 -3.00 23.52 -12.22
N ARG A 298 -3.09 24.84 -12.42
CA ARG A 298 -2.11 25.57 -13.23
C ARG A 298 -0.69 25.44 -12.67
N LEU A 299 -0.51 25.63 -11.37
CA LEU A 299 0.80 25.56 -10.70
C LEU A 299 1.40 24.15 -10.69
N SER A 300 0.58 23.11 -10.80
CA SER A 300 1.06 21.74 -10.95
C SER A 300 1.72 21.48 -12.31
N LEU A 301 1.36 22.27 -13.33
CA LEU A 301 1.88 22.16 -14.69
C LEU A 301 3.02 23.15 -14.95
N VAL A 302 2.86 24.40 -14.49
CA VAL A 302 3.79 25.50 -14.78
C VAL A 302 4.01 26.36 -13.53
N PRO A 303 5.26 26.62 -13.13
CA PRO A 303 5.57 27.58 -12.06
C PRO A 303 5.08 29.00 -12.42
N ASP A 304 4.21 29.59 -11.61
CA ASP A 304 3.71 30.96 -11.77
C ASP A 304 3.58 31.66 -10.42
N ALA A 305 4.55 32.53 -10.09
CA ALA A 305 4.56 33.24 -8.82
C ALA A 305 3.35 34.17 -8.64
N SER A 306 2.85 34.79 -9.72
CA SER A 306 1.70 35.70 -9.66
C SER A 306 0.41 34.93 -9.35
N ALA A 307 0.21 33.79 -10.01
CA ALA A 307 -0.92 32.91 -9.72
C ALA A 307 -0.84 32.37 -8.28
N ALA A 308 0.35 31.98 -7.82
CA ALA A 308 0.55 31.52 -6.44
C ALA A 308 0.14 32.60 -5.42
N VAL A 309 0.60 33.85 -5.59
CA VAL A 309 0.23 34.98 -4.71
C VAL A 309 -1.29 35.19 -4.69
N LYS A 310 -1.96 35.13 -5.86
CA LYS A 310 -3.43 35.22 -5.92
C LYS A 310 -4.11 34.08 -5.17
N GLY A 311 -3.64 32.85 -5.32
CA GLY A 311 -4.17 31.67 -4.62
C GLY A 311 -4.07 31.82 -3.11
N TRP A 312 -2.91 32.27 -2.62
CA TRP A 312 -2.71 32.59 -1.20
C TRP A 312 -3.61 33.73 -0.72
N ALA A 313 -3.76 34.79 -1.51
CA ALA A 313 -4.61 35.93 -1.16
C ALA A 313 -6.08 35.51 -0.96
N TYR A 314 -6.65 34.75 -1.90
CA TYR A 314 -8.02 34.24 -1.77
C TYR A 314 -8.20 33.42 -0.49
N LEU A 315 -7.27 32.49 -0.23
CA LEU A 315 -7.33 31.62 0.93
C LEU A 315 -7.21 32.39 2.25
N LEU A 316 -6.19 33.24 2.38
CA LEU A 316 -5.88 33.94 3.63
C LEU A 316 -6.92 35.01 3.97
N ILE A 317 -7.46 35.73 2.98
CA ILE A 317 -8.52 36.73 3.19
C ILE A 317 -9.81 36.04 3.66
N ALA A 318 -10.24 34.96 2.99
CA ALA A 318 -11.43 34.20 3.41
C ALA A 318 -11.26 33.61 4.81
N SER A 319 -10.06 33.14 5.15
CA SER A 319 -9.72 32.64 6.49
C SER A 319 -9.79 33.74 7.55
N ALA A 320 -9.24 34.92 7.29
CA ALA A 320 -9.27 36.06 8.20
C ALA A 320 -10.70 36.58 8.44
N MET A 321 -11.50 36.69 7.39
CA MET A 321 -12.92 37.05 7.49
C MET A 321 -13.71 36.03 8.31
N THR A 322 -13.49 34.74 8.04
CA THR A 322 -14.13 33.64 8.79
C THR A 322 -13.76 33.70 10.28
N ALA A 323 -12.48 33.93 10.59
CA ALA A 323 -12.00 34.08 11.96
C ALA A 323 -12.71 35.25 12.68
N ALA A 324 -12.81 36.41 12.03
CA ALA A 324 -13.47 37.58 12.58
C ALA A 324 -14.96 37.33 12.83
N LEU A 325 -15.69 36.76 11.85
CA LEU A 325 -17.11 36.43 11.98
C LEU A 325 -17.36 35.41 13.09
N CYS A 326 -16.56 34.35 13.15
CA CYS A 326 -16.64 33.35 14.22
C CYS A 326 -16.37 33.97 15.59
N TRP A 327 -15.40 34.87 15.69
CA TRP A 327 -15.13 35.60 16.93
C TRP A 327 -16.30 36.48 17.35
N VAL A 328 -16.95 37.20 16.41
CA VAL A 328 -18.17 37.98 16.67
C VAL A 328 -19.29 37.07 17.18
N VAL A 329 -19.53 35.92 16.54
CA VAL A 329 -20.54 34.94 16.98
C VAL A 329 -20.23 34.45 18.40
N GLN A 330 -18.98 34.10 18.70
CA GLN A 330 -18.59 33.67 20.05
C GLN A 330 -18.70 34.78 21.09
N ARG A 331 -18.42 36.02 20.71
CA ARG A 331 -18.44 37.15 21.64
C ARG A 331 -19.87 37.57 22.00
N PHE A 332 -20.79 37.52 21.05
CA PHE A 332 -22.13 38.10 21.20
C PHE A 332 -23.26 37.05 21.15
N ALA A 333 -23.26 36.16 20.15
CA ALA A 333 -24.35 35.20 19.96
C ALA A 333 -24.24 33.99 20.89
N ALA A 334 -23.03 33.52 21.21
CA ALA A 334 -22.85 32.36 22.09
C ALA A 334 -23.40 32.59 23.52
N PRO A 335 -23.07 33.68 24.23
CA PRO A 335 -23.64 33.94 25.56
C PRO A 335 -25.16 34.10 25.54
N TRP A 336 -25.68 34.74 24.47
CA TRP A 336 -27.12 34.90 24.27
C TRP A 336 -27.82 33.54 24.08
N LEU A 337 -27.29 32.68 23.21
CA LEU A 337 -27.83 31.32 22.97
C LEU A 337 -27.76 30.47 24.24
N GLU A 338 -26.67 30.55 25.00
CA GLU A 338 -26.52 29.82 26.25
C GLU A 338 -27.57 30.24 27.28
N THR A 339 -27.84 31.54 27.40
CA THR A 339 -28.86 32.08 28.32
C THR A 339 -30.27 31.69 27.88
N GLN A 340 -30.62 31.83 26.60
CA GLN A 340 -31.97 31.55 26.11
C GLN A 340 -32.33 30.06 26.15
N LEU A 341 -31.35 29.18 25.90
CA LEU A 341 -31.59 27.73 25.83
C LEU A 341 -31.27 27.00 27.14
N GLU A 342 -30.93 27.73 28.21
CA GLU A 342 -30.61 27.16 29.51
C GLU A 342 -31.76 26.29 30.05
N GLY A 343 -32.99 26.80 29.99
CA GLY A 343 -34.20 26.07 30.42
C GLY A 343 -34.59 24.87 29.55
N TRP A 344 -34.13 24.84 28.29
CA TRP A 344 -34.30 23.69 27.39
C TRP A 344 -33.22 22.63 27.62
N SER A 345 -32.03 23.06 28.02
CA SER A 345 -30.88 22.18 28.28
C SER A 345 -31.07 21.27 29.51
N SER A 346 -31.97 21.63 30.42
CA SER A 346 -32.31 20.86 31.63
C SER A 346 -33.32 19.72 31.37
N ARG A 347 -34.03 19.73 30.25
CA ARG A 347 -35.02 18.69 29.90
C ARG A 347 -34.33 17.43 29.37
N ARG A 348 -34.86 16.26 29.75
CA ARG A 348 -34.38 14.96 29.25
C ARG A 348 -34.66 14.86 27.75
N PHE A 349 -33.69 14.39 26.96
CA PHE A 349 -33.76 14.19 25.51
C PHE A 349 -33.70 15.42 24.60
N THR A 350 -33.55 16.65 25.11
CA THR A 350 -33.47 17.85 24.25
C THR A 350 -32.31 17.81 23.26
N ASN A 351 -31.19 17.18 23.63
CA ASN A 351 -30.02 17.03 22.78
C ASN A 351 -30.24 16.13 21.55
N LEU A 352 -31.39 15.46 21.43
CA LEU A 352 -31.71 14.56 20.31
C LEU A 352 -32.45 15.27 19.17
N TRP A 353 -33.28 16.28 19.47
CA TRP A 353 -34.18 16.86 18.47
C TRP A 353 -33.44 17.60 17.36
N LEU A 354 -32.40 18.38 17.68
CA LEU A 354 -31.59 19.08 16.68
C LEU A 354 -30.73 18.14 15.84
N PRO A 355 -30.03 17.12 16.39
CA PRO A 355 -29.36 16.11 15.58
C PRO A 355 -30.32 15.30 14.71
N ILE A 356 -31.50 14.91 15.21
CA ILE A 356 -32.53 14.23 14.40
C ILE A 356 -32.99 15.15 13.26
N GLY A 357 -33.32 16.41 13.58
CA GLY A 357 -33.69 17.41 12.57
C GLY A 357 -32.58 17.66 11.56
N ALA A 358 -31.32 17.72 12.00
CA ALA A 358 -30.15 17.86 11.13
C ALA A 358 -29.95 16.62 10.25
N THR A 359 -30.15 15.41 10.76
CA THR A 359 -30.10 14.17 9.96
C THR A 359 -31.19 14.16 8.90
N VAL A 360 -32.42 14.51 9.27
CA VAL A 360 -33.55 14.60 8.33
C VAL A 360 -33.27 15.67 7.29
N LEU A 361 -32.76 16.84 7.69
CA LEU A 361 -32.41 17.93 6.80
C LEU A 361 -31.27 17.54 5.85
N VAL A 362 -30.21 16.90 6.34
CA VAL A 362 -29.09 16.44 5.51
C VAL A 362 -29.56 15.35 4.55
N ALA A 363 -30.37 14.39 5.01
CA ALA A 363 -30.95 13.36 4.14
C ALA A 363 -31.85 13.98 3.07
N LEU A 364 -32.64 15.00 3.43
CA LEU A 364 -33.52 15.71 2.50
C LEU A 364 -32.72 16.57 1.51
N VAL A 365 -31.68 17.28 1.95
CA VAL A 365 -30.77 18.04 1.07
C VAL A 365 -29.99 17.10 0.16
N ALA A 366 -29.47 15.98 0.67
CA ALA A 366 -28.81 14.97 -0.14
C ALA A 366 -29.77 14.36 -1.18
N PHE A 367 -31.01 14.04 -0.78
CA PHE A 367 -32.04 13.56 -1.68
C PHE A 367 -32.41 14.58 -2.76
N LEU A 368 -32.58 15.86 -2.40
CA LEU A 368 -32.86 16.93 -3.36
C LEU A 368 -31.69 17.12 -4.33
N LEU A 369 -30.45 17.19 -3.84
CA LEU A 369 -29.27 17.46 -4.67
C LEU A 369 -28.82 16.25 -5.50
N ILE A 370 -29.00 15.02 -5.02
CA ILE A 370 -28.55 13.81 -5.74
C ILE A 370 -29.70 13.20 -6.55
N GLY A 371 -30.92 13.24 -6.03
CA GLY A 371 -32.10 12.58 -6.60
C GLY A 371 -33.03 13.46 -7.45
N THR A 372 -32.77 14.77 -7.55
CA THR A 372 -33.57 15.69 -8.38
C THR A 372 -32.67 16.64 -9.20
N SER A 373 -33.27 17.46 -10.07
CA SER A 373 -32.56 18.51 -10.83
C SER A 373 -32.13 19.71 -9.98
N ALA A 374 -32.44 19.76 -8.68
CA ALA A 374 -32.09 20.87 -7.79
C ALA A 374 -30.57 21.13 -7.66
N ARG A 375 -29.72 20.20 -8.11
CA ARG A 375 -28.27 20.39 -8.18
C ARG A 375 -27.81 21.49 -9.15
N SER A 376 -28.58 21.79 -10.19
CA SER A 376 -28.24 22.84 -11.17
C SER A 376 -28.35 24.27 -10.62
N ILE A 377 -28.85 24.41 -9.39
CA ILE A 377 -28.86 25.68 -8.64
C ILE A 377 -27.48 25.94 -8.03
N LEU A 378 -26.66 24.90 -7.87
CA LEU A 378 -25.31 25.03 -7.34
C LEU A 378 -24.35 25.50 -8.44
N PRO A 379 -23.26 26.20 -8.08
CA PRO A 379 -22.21 26.53 -9.03
C PRO A 379 -21.71 25.28 -9.77
N ASP A 380 -21.42 25.40 -11.08
CA ASP A 380 -21.07 24.29 -11.97
C ASP A 380 -20.04 23.32 -11.36
N ASN A 381 -19.04 23.86 -10.65
CA ASN A 381 -17.98 23.08 -10.03
C ASN A 381 -18.44 22.19 -8.84
N ILE A 382 -19.54 22.54 -8.16
CA ILE A 382 -20.18 21.70 -7.13
C ILE A 382 -21.14 20.73 -7.78
N GLU A 383 -21.88 21.16 -8.81
CA GLU A 383 -22.74 20.28 -9.59
C GLU A 383 -21.94 19.10 -10.16
N THR A 384 -20.85 19.35 -10.88
CA THR A 384 -19.98 18.27 -11.42
C THR A 384 -19.43 17.37 -10.31
N ARG A 385 -19.15 17.91 -9.11
CA ARG A 385 -18.68 17.11 -7.97
C ARG A 385 -19.77 16.22 -7.39
N LEU A 386 -21.01 16.69 -7.34
CA LEU A 386 -22.16 15.92 -6.88
C LEU A 386 -22.61 14.88 -7.91
N GLU A 387 -22.55 15.21 -9.21
CA GLU A 387 -22.76 14.26 -10.31
C GLU A 387 -21.79 13.08 -10.24
N ASN A 388 -20.56 13.35 -9.83
CA ASN A 388 -19.55 12.32 -9.62
C ASN A 388 -19.77 11.47 -8.37
N ILE A 389 -20.71 11.80 -7.45
CA ILE A 389 -21.10 10.91 -6.35
C ILE A 389 -22.12 9.89 -6.88
N ASN A 390 -21.64 8.94 -7.69
CA ASN A 390 -22.44 7.82 -8.18
C ASN A 390 -21.96 6.50 -7.57
N PHE A 391 -22.87 5.75 -6.93
CA PHE A 391 -22.60 4.47 -6.29
C PHE A 391 -22.36 3.31 -7.26
N GLN A 392 -22.65 3.50 -8.55
CA GLN A 392 -22.30 2.56 -9.62
C GLN A 392 -20.91 2.81 -10.20
N GLN A 393 -20.11 3.69 -9.58
CA GLN A 393 -18.75 3.91 -10.03
C GLN A 393 -17.78 2.83 -9.55
N HIS A 394 -16.74 2.67 -10.37
CA HIS A 394 -15.62 1.77 -10.20
C HIS A 394 -15.15 1.55 -8.76
N SER A 395 -14.71 2.61 -8.09
CA SER A 395 -14.10 2.52 -6.75
C SER A 395 -15.06 2.01 -5.66
N VAL A 396 -16.37 2.14 -5.84
CA VAL A 396 -17.37 1.63 -4.88
C VAL A 396 -17.65 0.15 -5.14
N LEU A 397 -17.83 -0.22 -6.41
CA LEU A 397 -18.08 -1.61 -6.81
C LEU A 397 -16.89 -2.51 -6.48
N GLU A 398 -15.66 -2.06 -6.73
CA GLU A 398 -14.45 -2.79 -6.36
C GLU A 398 -14.33 -3.04 -4.86
N ARG A 399 -14.67 -2.07 -4.01
CA ARG A 399 -14.64 -2.27 -2.55
C ARG A 399 -15.57 -3.40 -2.12
N PHE A 400 -16.78 -3.46 -2.67
CA PHE A 400 -17.69 -4.58 -2.37
C PHE A 400 -17.14 -5.93 -2.84
N THR A 401 -16.46 -5.94 -3.98
CA THR A 401 -15.73 -7.11 -4.46
C THR A 401 -14.63 -7.52 -3.46
N PHE A 402 -13.79 -6.58 -3.03
CA PHE A 402 -12.75 -6.85 -2.03
C PHE A 402 -13.34 -7.36 -0.72
N TYR A 403 -14.48 -6.83 -0.28
CA TYR A 403 -15.12 -7.28 0.96
C TYR A 403 -15.60 -8.73 0.86
N LYS A 404 -16.18 -9.11 -0.29
CA LYS A 404 -16.59 -10.50 -0.53
C LYS A 404 -15.40 -11.44 -0.52
N ASP A 405 -14.30 -11.05 -1.15
CA ASP A 405 -13.10 -11.88 -1.21
C ASP A 405 -12.39 -11.96 0.14
N ALA A 406 -12.33 -10.85 0.87
CA ALA A 406 -11.83 -10.78 2.24
C ALA A 406 -12.59 -11.71 3.21
N LEU A 407 -13.92 -11.81 3.06
CA LEU A 407 -14.73 -12.76 3.84
C LEU A 407 -14.41 -14.22 3.50
N LYS A 408 -13.99 -14.54 2.28
CA LYS A 408 -13.49 -15.87 1.94
C LYS A 408 -12.18 -16.17 2.70
N VAL A 409 -11.27 -15.20 2.78
CA VAL A 409 -10.05 -15.34 3.60
C VAL A 409 -10.40 -15.56 5.07
N ALA A 410 -11.29 -14.74 5.63
CA ALA A 410 -11.70 -14.89 7.03
C ALA A 410 -12.38 -16.24 7.32
N LYS A 411 -13.05 -16.83 6.32
CA LYS A 411 -13.65 -18.17 6.43
C LYS A 411 -12.59 -19.28 6.49
N ASP A 412 -11.52 -19.16 5.70
CA ASP A 412 -10.45 -20.16 5.65
C ASP A 412 -9.48 -20.04 6.84
N TYR A 413 -9.37 -18.83 7.43
CA TYR A 413 -8.51 -18.53 8.58
C TYR A 413 -9.30 -17.95 9.78
N PRO A 414 -10.28 -18.67 10.35
CA PRO A 414 -11.29 -18.07 11.24
C PRO A 414 -10.78 -17.75 12.65
N VAL A 415 -9.84 -18.54 13.20
CA VAL A 415 -9.48 -18.44 14.63
C VAL A 415 -8.38 -17.39 14.86
N LEU A 416 -7.21 -17.61 14.27
CA LEU A 416 -6.02 -16.76 14.45
C LEU A 416 -5.75 -15.83 13.26
N GLY A 417 -6.57 -15.91 12.20
CA GLY A 417 -6.34 -15.14 10.98
C GLY A 417 -5.22 -15.72 10.13
N ALA A 418 -4.85 -14.98 9.09
CA ALA A 418 -3.79 -15.30 8.15
C ALA A 418 -2.47 -14.55 8.47
N GLY A 419 -2.34 -13.98 9.66
CA GLY A 419 -1.22 -13.12 10.05
C GLY A 419 -1.37 -11.67 9.57
N GLY A 420 -0.63 -10.74 10.19
CA GLY A 420 -0.58 -9.34 9.76
C GLY A 420 -0.15 -9.22 8.29
N GLY A 421 -0.84 -8.40 7.49
CA GLY A 421 -0.64 -8.36 6.04
C GLY A 421 -1.16 -9.58 5.27
N GLY A 422 -1.91 -10.47 5.92
CA GLY A 422 -2.48 -11.68 5.29
C GLY A 422 -3.32 -11.39 4.04
N TRP A 423 -4.04 -10.26 3.99
CA TRP A 423 -4.72 -9.82 2.77
C TRP A 423 -3.74 -9.61 1.60
N ALA A 424 -2.67 -8.85 1.80
CA ALA A 424 -1.69 -8.56 0.75
C ALA A 424 -0.97 -9.83 0.25
N ALA A 425 -0.77 -10.81 1.13
CA ALA A 425 -0.16 -12.09 0.78
C ALA A 425 -1.12 -13.04 0.05
N LEU A 426 -2.44 -12.96 0.30
CA LEU A 426 -3.41 -13.96 -0.15
C LEU A 426 -4.41 -13.45 -1.20
N TYR A 427 -4.56 -12.14 -1.43
CA TYR A 427 -5.68 -11.65 -2.25
C TYR A 427 -5.71 -12.27 -3.66
N GLU A 428 -4.57 -12.54 -4.29
CA GLU A 428 -4.53 -13.14 -5.64
C GLU A 428 -5.15 -14.55 -5.69
N LYS A 429 -5.10 -15.29 -4.58
CA LYS A 429 -5.76 -16.60 -4.42
C LYS A 429 -7.28 -16.45 -4.34
N TYR A 430 -7.76 -15.38 -3.70
CA TYR A 430 -9.18 -15.22 -3.40
C TYR A 430 -9.94 -14.34 -4.39
N GLN A 431 -9.25 -13.44 -5.09
CA GLN A 431 -9.82 -12.46 -6.00
C GLN A 431 -10.79 -13.08 -7.01
N ASN A 432 -11.92 -12.46 -7.28
CA ASN A 432 -12.89 -12.94 -8.26
C ASN A 432 -12.66 -12.40 -9.69
N ASN A 433 -11.80 -11.42 -9.86
CA ASN A 433 -11.36 -10.86 -11.15
C ASN A 433 -9.91 -10.35 -11.00
N PRO A 434 -9.17 -10.06 -12.10
CA PRO A 434 -7.75 -9.72 -12.05
C PRO A 434 -7.44 -8.31 -11.48
N TYR A 435 -8.14 -7.86 -10.44
CA TYR A 435 -7.83 -6.59 -9.78
C TYR A 435 -6.46 -6.64 -9.08
N THR A 436 -5.95 -5.48 -8.67
CA THR A 436 -4.73 -5.40 -7.86
C THR A 436 -4.99 -4.50 -6.67
N SER A 437 -4.97 -5.07 -5.47
CA SER A 437 -5.12 -4.29 -4.23
C SER A 437 -4.44 -4.96 -3.04
N ARG A 438 -3.41 -4.30 -2.48
CA ARG A 438 -2.71 -4.74 -1.27
C ARG A 438 -3.45 -4.38 0.03
N GLN A 439 -4.60 -3.71 -0.06
CA GLN A 439 -5.39 -3.29 1.09
C GLN A 439 -6.85 -3.69 0.88
N ALA A 440 -7.54 -4.13 1.93
CA ALA A 440 -8.93 -4.57 1.78
C ALA A 440 -9.92 -3.39 1.66
N HIS A 441 -9.43 -2.15 1.81
CA HIS A 441 -10.24 -0.92 1.87
C HIS A 441 -11.36 -0.95 2.94
N ASN A 442 -11.19 -1.75 3.97
CA ASN A 442 -12.00 -1.74 5.18
C ASN A 442 -11.12 -2.22 6.32
N PHE A 443 -10.79 -1.32 7.22
CA PHE A 443 -9.85 -1.62 8.30
C PHE A 443 -10.35 -2.76 9.20
N PHE A 444 -11.64 -2.81 9.53
CA PHE A 444 -12.17 -3.84 10.42
C PHE A 444 -12.13 -5.22 9.79
N LEU A 445 -12.44 -5.31 8.50
CA LEU A 445 -12.36 -6.55 7.75
C LEU A 445 -10.90 -6.98 7.56
N GLN A 446 -10.01 -6.04 7.28
CA GLN A 446 -8.57 -6.32 7.23
C GLN A 446 -8.04 -6.82 8.58
N TYR A 447 -8.40 -6.18 9.69
CA TYR A 447 -8.03 -6.61 11.03
C TYR A 447 -8.57 -8.03 11.34
N LEU A 448 -9.81 -8.33 10.94
CA LEU A 448 -10.38 -9.68 11.07
C LEU A 448 -9.58 -10.74 10.32
N ILE A 449 -9.14 -10.45 9.09
CA ILE A 449 -8.27 -11.36 8.33
C ILE A 449 -6.93 -11.56 9.02
N GLU A 450 -6.37 -10.50 9.59
CA GLU A 450 -5.01 -10.52 10.15
C GLU A 450 -4.88 -11.30 11.47
N VAL A 451 -5.91 -11.25 12.33
CA VAL A 451 -5.85 -11.87 13.68
C VAL A 451 -7.02 -12.83 13.98
N GLY A 452 -7.91 -13.05 13.01
CA GLY A 452 -9.06 -13.94 13.14
C GLY A 452 -10.12 -13.41 14.13
N ILE A 453 -11.16 -14.21 14.33
CA ILE A 453 -12.28 -13.88 15.22
C ILE A 453 -11.80 -13.67 16.65
N LEU A 454 -10.81 -14.46 17.12
CA LEU A 454 -10.28 -14.32 18.47
C LEU A 454 -9.66 -12.94 18.68
N GLY A 455 -8.74 -12.53 17.81
CA GLY A 455 -8.12 -11.21 17.90
C GLY A 455 -9.11 -10.08 17.64
N PHE A 456 -10.06 -10.28 16.72
CA PHE A 456 -11.09 -9.30 16.43
C PHE A 456 -12.02 -9.04 17.63
N ILE A 457 -12.40 -10.08 18.39
CA ILE A 457 -13.19 -9.94 19.62
C ILE A 457 -12.40 -9.16 20.68
N VAL A 458 -11.10 -9.45 20.84
CA VAL A 458 -10.25 -8.71 21.77
C VAL A 458 -10.19 -7.23 21.39
N PHE A 459 -9.94 -6.93 20.12
CA PHE A 459 -9.88 -5.56 19.60
C PHE A 459 -11.20 -4.81 19.76
N MET A 460 -12.30 -5.39 19.29
CA MET A 460 -13.62 -4.78 19.40
C MET A 460 -14.06 -4.66 20.86
N GLY A 461 -13.78 -5.66 21.70
CA GLY A 461 -14.05 -5.62 23.13
C GLY A 461 -13.32 -4.46 23.82
N PHE A 462 -12.04 -4.27 23.51
CA PHE A 462 -11.24 -3.15 24.04
C PHE A 462 -11.83 -1.80 23.62
N ILE A 463 -12.05 -1.57 22.32
CA ILE A 463 -12.57 -0.30 21.80
C ILE A 463 -13.98 -0.03 22.35
N LEU A 464 -14.91 -0.98 22.19
CA LEU A 464 -16.30 -0.81 22.62
C LEU A 464 -16.40 -0.58 24.13
N PHE A 465 -15.54 -1.20 24.94
CA PHE A 465 -15.49 -0.93 26.37
C PHE A 465 -15.05 0.49 26.68
N VAL A 466 -13.99 1.00 26.03
CA VAL A 466 -13.53 2.40 26.19
C VAL A 466 -14.65 3.37 25.82
N PHE A 467 -15.28 3.18 24.66
CA PHE A 467 -16.43 4.00 24.23
C PHE A 467 -17.58 3.94 25.23
N TYR A 468 -18.01 2.74 25.62
CA TYR A 468 -19.11 2.54 26.58
C TYR A 468 -18.85 3.27 27.91
N LYS A 469 -17.65 3.08 28.49
CA LYS A 469 -17.30 3.69 29.79
C LYS A 469 -17.17 5.19 29.69
N TYR A 470 -16.53 5.69 28.64
CA TYR A 470 -16.42 7.12 28.37
C TYR A 470 -17.80 7.75 28.21
N ILE A 471 -18.66 7.22 27.33
CA ILE A 471 -20.01 7.76 27.08
C ILE A 471 -20.81 7.78 28.38
N ARG A 472 -20.78 6.69 29.15
CA ARG A 472 -21.47 6.61 30.44
C ARG A 472 -20.96 7.66 31.44
N GLY A 473 -19.66 7.88 31.52
CA GLY A 473 -19.06 8.90 32.40
C GLY A 473 -19.39 10.32 31.94
N TYR A 474 -19.24 10.60 30.65
CA TYR A 474 -19.55 11.90 30.03
C TYR A 474 -21.01 12.30 30.26
N MET A 475 -21.95 11.36 30.12
CA MET A 475 -23.37 11.62 30.37
C MET A 475 -23.70 11.94 31.83
N LYS A 476 -22.91 11.43 32.79
CA LYS A 476 -23.10 11.67 34.22
C LYS A 476 -22.44 12.94 34.72
N GLN A 477 -21.32 13.32 34.11
CA GLN A 477 -20.45 14.40 34.57
C GLN A 477 -20.48 15.58 33.60
N ARG A 478 -21.68 16.05 33.27
CA ARG A 478 -21.93 17.10 32.26
C ARG A 478 -21.35 18.48 32.61
N GLU A 479 -20.85 18.66 33.83
CA GLU A 479 -20.28 19.92 34.34
C GLU A 479 -18.75 19.97 34.32
N ARG A 480 -18.06 18.92 33.85
CA ARG A 480 -16.60 18.95 33.71
C ARG A 480 -16.16 19.96 32.65
N ASP A 481 -15.03 20.61 32.90
CA ASP A 481 -14.37 21.53 31.96
C ASP A 481 -14.02 20.83 30.64
N ASP A 482 -14.13 21.56 29.52
CA ASP A 482 -13.96 21.03 28.16
C ASP A 482 -12.56 20.49 27.86
N TYR A 483 -11.55 20.83 28.66
CA TYR A 483 -10.22 20.25 28.53
C TYR A 483 -10.11 18.90 29.25
N GLU A 484 -10.95 18.63 30.25
CA GLU A 484 -10.91 17.43 31.11
C GLU A 484 -11.98 16.39 30.77
N ASN A 485 -13.04 16.79 30.05
CA ASN A 485 -14.16 15.90 29.76
C ASN A 485 -13.87 14.84 28.67
N GLY A 486 -12.73 14.93 27.98
CA GLY A 486 -12.27 13.97 26.98
C GLY A 486 -12.92 14.10 25.59
N PHE A 487 -13.77 15.10 25.35
CA PHE A 487 -14.53 15.23 24.08
C PHE A 487 -13.62 15.48 22.87
N PHE A 488 -12.52 16.22 23.05
CA PHE A 488 -11.46 16.38 22.03
C PHE A 488 -10.99 15.03 21.47
N PHE A 489 -10.78 14.06 22.36
CA PHE A 489 -10.27 12.74 22.02
C PHE A 489 -11.34 11.84 21.40
N LEU A 490 -12.60 11.97 21.84
CA LEU A 490 -13.74 11.30 21.20
C LEU A 490 -13.85 11.71 19.72
N ILE A 491 -13.75 13.01 19.42
CA ILE A 491 -13.85 13.50 18.03
C ILE A 491 -12.83 12.79 17.14
N ILE A 492 -11.56 12.72 17.57
CA ILE A 492 -10.48 12.11 16.80
C ILE A 492 -10.74 10.61 16.60
N ALA A 493 -10.95 9.86 17.68
CA ALA A 493 -11.12 8.42 17.62
C ALA A 493 -12.37 8.03 16.81
N LEU A 494 -13.51 8.67 17.06
CA LEU A 494 -14.78 8.37 16.38
C LEU A 494 -14.70 8.68 14.89
N SER A 495 -14.18 9.85 14.51
CA SER A 495 -14.10 10.29 13.11
C SER A 495 -13.24 9.34 12.27
N ILE A 496 -12.04 8.99 12.76
CA ILE A 496 -11.10 8.14 12.04
C ILE A 496 -11.63 6.70 11.95
N LEU A 497 -12.16 6.14 13.05
CA LEU A 497 -12.68 4.77 13.06
C LEU A 497 -13.89 4.63 12.13
N LEU A 498 -14.82 5.58 12.12
CA LEU A 498 -15.99 5.53 11.25
C LEU A 498 -15.60 5.63 9.76
N HIS A 499 -14.67 6.53 9.41
CA HIS A 499 -14.18 6.58 8.02
C HIS A 499 -13.42 5.30 7.62
N SER A 500 -12.79 4.62 8.57
CA SER A 500 -12.07 3.36 8.35
C SER A 500 -12.97 2.14 8.12
N VAL A 501 -14.29 2.30 8.21
CA VAL A 501 -15.26 1.32 7.69
C VAL A 501 -15.24 1.29 6.15
N LEU A 502 -14.96 2.44 5.53
CA LEU A 502 -14.96 2.60 4.07
C LEU A 502 -13.56 2.55 3.45
N ASP A 503 -12.50 2.60 4.26
CA ASP A 503 -11.12 2.64 3.74
C ASP A 503 -10.08 2.12 4.73
N PHE A 504 -8.84 1.93 4.27
CA PHE A 504 -7.72 1.37 5.04
C PHE A 504 -6.90 2.43 5.82
N ASN A 505 -7.53 3.49 6.36
CA ASN A 505 -6.80 4.64 6.93
C ASN A 505 -5.80 4.27 8.03
N MET A 506 -6.07 3.18 8.77
CA MET A 506 -5.21 2.68 9.85
C MET A 506 -3.92 2.00 9.37
N SER A 507 -3.76 1.74 8.06
CA SER A 507 -2.47 1.33 7.50
C SER A 507 -1.46 2.49 7.52
N TYR A 508 -1.91 3.74 7.65
CA TYR A 508 -1.05 4.86 8.02
C TYR A 508 -0.90 4.88 9.54
N ALA A 509 0.24 4.42 10.05
CA ALA A 509 0.35 4.19 11.48
C ALA A 509 0.18 5.48 12.30
N PHE A 510 0.45 6.65 11.72
CA PHE A 510 0.11 7.94 12.33
C PHE A 510 -1.40 8.12 12.63
N MET A 511 -2.28 7.65 11.75
CA MET A 511 -3.73 7.65 12.01
C MET A 511 -4.09 6.73 13.16
N GLY A 512 -3.43 5.56 13.26
CA GLY A 512 -3.60 4.67 14.40
C GLY A 512 -3.09 5.28 15.69
N LEU A 513 -1.95 5.98 15.68
CA LEU A 513 -1.45 6.71 16.85
C LEU A 513 -2.47 7.74 17.34
N LEU A 514 -3.09 8.51 16.44
CA LEU A 514 -4.15 9.45 16.79
C LEU A 514 -5.38 8.77 17.41
N VAL A 515 -5.79 7.61 16.89
CA VAL A 515 -6.88 6.81 17.45
C VAL A 515 -6.52 6.32 18.86
N PHE A 516 -5.33 5.76 19.07
CA PHE A 516 -4.93 5.25 20.39
C PHE A 516 -4.70 6.36 21.41
N ILE A 517 -4.22 7.54 21.00
CA ILE A 517 -4.21 8.75 21.85
C ILE A 517 -5.64 9.18 22.18
N GLY A 518 -6.55 9.11 21.20
CA GLY A 518 -7.98 9.35 21.39
C GLY A 518 -8.60 8.40 22.43
N LEU A 519 -8.37 7.10 22.29
CA LEU A 519 -8.83 6.08 23.24
C LEU A 519 -8.22 6.30 24.63
N ALA A 520 -6.93 6.64 24.72
CA ALA A 520 -6.26 6.90 25.99
C ALA A 520 -6.81 8.14 26.70
N GLY A 521 -7.10 9.22 25.96
CA GLY A 521 -7.72 10.43 26.50
C GLY A 521 -9.16 10.22 26.96
N MET A 522 -9.95 9.44 26.20
CA MET A 522 -11.28 9.00 26.64
C MET A 522 -11.20 8.14 27.91
N ALA A 523 -10.24 7.22 27.97
CA ALA A 523 -9.99 6.38 29.15
C ALA A 523 -9.51 7.18 30.36
N ALA A 524 -8.71 8.24 30.17
CA ALA A 524 -8.31 9.13 31.27
C ALA A 524 -9.51 9.90 31.84
N ALA A 525 -10.46 10.28 30.97
CA ALA A 525 -11.64 11.07 31.32
C ALA A 525 -12.83 10.23 31.86
N MET A 526 -12.86 8.91 31.68
CA MET A 526 -14.00 8.08 32.14
C MET A 526 -14.13 8.01 33.67
N ASP A 527 -15.28 7.51 34.14
CA ASP A 527 -15.54 7.30 35.58
C ASP A 527 -14.47 6.39 36.22
N ALA A 528 -13.75 6.90 37.22
CA ALA A 528 -12.72 6.19 37.99
C ALA A 528 -13.33 5.20 39.01
N LYS A 529 -14.08 4.21 38.53
CA LYS A 529 -14.70 3.23 39.42
C LYS A 529 -13.63 2.30 40.01
N PRO A 530 -13.56 2.17 41.35
CA PRO A 530 -12.66 1.22 42.00
C PRO A 530 -12.91 -0.21 41.51
N LEU A 531 -11.85 -1.01 41.48
CA LEU A 531 -11.97 -2.43 41.18
C LEU A 531 -12.62 -3.17 42.36
N ALA A 532 -13.49 -4.14 42.03
CA ALA A 532 -14.11 -4.99 43.06
C ALA A 532 -13.08 -5.85 43.80
N VAL A 533 -12.02 -6.28 43.09
CA VAL A 533 -10.88 -7.00 43.66
C VAL A 533 -9.65 -6.10 43.58
N LYS A 534 -8.93 -5.95 44.69
CA LYS A 534 -7.72 -5.11 44.75
C LYS A 534 -6.53 -5.88 44.16
N TRP A 535 -6.26 -5.71 42.87
CA TRP A 535 -5.10 -6.31 42.18
C TRP A 535 -3.81 -5.51 42.40
N ASN A 536 -3.58 -5.07 43.63
CA ASN A 536 -2.65 -3.99 43.92
C ASN A 536 -1.48 -4.44 44.81
N SER A 537 -1.15 -5.74 44.83
CA SER A 537 0.03 -6.24 45.53
C SER A 537 1.31 -5.78 44.83
N SER A 538 2.38 -5.55 45.60
CA SER A 538 3.67 -5.12 45.03
C SER A 538 4.19 -6.11 43.98
N GLY A 539 3.98 -7.41 44.19
CA GLY A 539 4.35 -8.46 43.23
C GLY A 539 3.61 -8.36 41.90
N LEU A 540 2.29 -8.11 41.89
CA LEU A 540 1.52 -7.94 40.65
C LEU A 540 1.93 -6.68 39.89
N ARG A 541 2.15 -5.57 40.59
CA ARG A 541 2.60 -4.32 39.96
C ARG A 541 3.97 -4.48 39.34
N PHE A 542 4.91 -5.06 40.09
CA PHE A 542 6.25 -5.34 39.59
C PHE A 542 6.20 -6.31 38.42
N GLY A 543 5.40 -7.37 38.49
CA GLY A 543 5.20 -8.32 37.40
C GLY A 543 4.67 -7.66 36.12
N TYR A 544 3.67 -6.79 36.22
CA TYR A 544 3.17 -6.02 35.07
C TYR A 544 4.24 -5.10 34.46
N LEU A 545 4.93 -4.30 35.30
CA LEU A 545 5.96 -3.39 34.83
C LEU A 545 7.17 -4.14 34.23
N ALA A 546 7.54 -5.27 34.83
CA ALA A 546 8.58 -6.15 34.30
C ALA A 546 8.16 -6.74 32.96
N LEU A 547 6.93 -7.23 32.82
CA LEU A 547 6.40 -7.73 31.55
C LEU A 547 6.38 -6.64 30.47
N ALA A 548 5.93 -5.44 30.81
CA ALA A 548 5.93 -4.29 29.90
C ALA A 548 7.36 -3.91 29.48
N CYS A 549 8.31 -3.88 30.41
CA CYS A 549 9.71 -3.62 30.12
C CYS A 549 10.34 -4.73 29.25
N VAL A 550 10.13 -6.01 29.58
CA VAL A 550 10.66 -7.13 28.80
C VAL A 550 10.10 -7.11 27.38
N GLY A 551 8.79 -6.90 27.23
CA GLY A 551 8.15 -6.72 25.92
C GLY A 551 8.73 -5.53 25.16
N ALA A 552 8.90 -4.39 25.82
CA ALA A 552 9.50 -3.20 25.21
C ALA A 552 10.96 -3.44 24.77
N PHE A 553 11.76 -4.13 25.58
CA PHE A 553 13.14 -4.48 25.22
C PHE A 553 13.19 -5.49 24.06
N ALA A 554 12.28 -6.46 24.01
CA ALA A 554 12.17 -7.39 22.90
C ALA A 554 11.83 -6.66 21.59
N VAL A 555 10.82 -5.79 21.61
CA VAL A 555 10.42 -4.97 20.45
C VAL A 555 11.56 -4.01 20.05
N LEU A 556 12.24 -3.40 21.01
CA LEU A 556 13.39 -2.53 20.76
C LEU A 556 14.54 -3.29 20.08
N PHE A 557 14.86 -4.49 20.56
CA PHE A 557 15.91 -5.32 19.96
C PHE A 557 15.55 -5.74 18.53
N VAL A 558 14.32 -6.20 18.31
CA VAL A 558 13.81 -6.54 16.96
C VAL A 558 13.84 -5.31 16.04
N SER A 559 13.38 -4.15 16.51
CA SER A 559 13.38 -2.91 15.73
C SER A 559 14.80 -2.48 15.35
N LEU A 560 15.77 -2.55 16.26
CA LEU A 560 17.18 -2.24 15.95
C LEU A 560 17.76 -3.17 14.90
N ARG A 561 17.50 -4.48 15.04
CA ARG A 561 17.92 -5.50 14.07
C ARG A 561 17.32 -5.23 12.70
N ASP A 562 16.02 -4.91 12.65
CA ASP A 562 15.27 -4.71 11.41
C ASP A 562 15.64 -3.38 10.75
N ILE A 563 15.95 -2.32 11.51
CA ILE A 563 16.58 -1.09 10.99
C ILE A 563 17.93 -1.40 10.34
N GLY A 564 18.75 -2.22 10.98
CA GLY A 564 20.04 -2.65 10.43
C GLY A 564 19.88 -3.40 9.10
N SER A 565 18.84 -4.25 9.01
CA SER A 565 18.48 -4.95 7.77
C SER A 565 18.00 -3.99 6.69
N ALA A 566 17.09 -3.08 7.01
CA ALA A 566 16.53 -2.13 6.06
C ALA A 566 17.59 -1.17 5.51
N ASN A 567 18.53 -0.72 6.34
CA ASN A 567 19.69 0.06 5.89
C ASN A 567 20.55 -0.74 4.90
N ALA A 568 20.86 -1.99 5.22
CA ALA A 568 21.67 -2.83 4.34
C ALA A 568 20.96 -3.13 3.01
N ALA A 569 19.64 -3.35 3.02
CA ALA A 569 18.86 -3.52 1.79
C ALA A 569 18.85 -2.24 0.93
N ALA A 570 18.66 -1.07 1.56
CA ALA A 570 18.72 0.22 0.86
C ALA A 570 20.12 0.51 0.29
N ASP A 571 21.19 0.13 1.01
CA ASP A 571 22.57 0.23 0.52
C ASP A 571 22.77 -0.63 -0.73
N ALA A 572 22.22 -1.86 -0.74
CA ALA A 572 22.28 -2.75 -1.91
C ALA A 572 21.57 -2.12 -3.12
N GLN A 573 20.34 -1.61 -2.96
CA GLN A 573 19.61 -0.91 -4.02
C GLN A 573 20.38 0.30 -4.56
N ALA A 574 21.01 1.09 -3.67
CA ALA A 574 21.81 2.24 -4.09
C ALA A 574 23.07 1.84 -4.86
N ILE A 575 23.68 0.70 -4.54
CA ILE A 575 24.86 0.17 -5.25
C ILE A 575 24.47 -0.36 -6.63
N VAL A 576 23.34 -1.05 -6.77
CA VAL A 576 22.83 -1.55 -8.07
C VAL A 576 22.69 -0.42 -9.09
N GLN A 577 22.39 0.81 -8.66
CA GLN A 577 22.26 1.97 -9.54
C GLN A 577 23.59 2.54 -10.06
N ARG A 578 24.74 2.13 -9.50
CA ARG A 578 26.06 2.71 -9.82
C ARG A 578 27.18 1.69 -10.06
N SER A 579 26.96 0.43 -9.73
CA SER A 579 27.94 -0.65 -9.83
C SER A 579 27.28 -1.89 -10.40
N GLN A 580 28.04 -2.62 -11.23
CA GLN A 580 27.68 -3.95 -11.74
C GLN A 580 28.46 -5.06 -11.02
N SER A 581 29.24 -4.72 -9.99
CA SER A 581 30.06 -5.69 -9.27
C SER A 581 29.19 -6.58 -8.40
N TYR A 582 29.23 -7.89 -8.69
CA TYR A 582 28.52 -8.91 -7.93
C TYR A 582 28.86 -8.86 -6.44
N GLU A 583 30.14 -8.76 -6.08
CA GLU A 583 30.59 -8.73 -4.69
C GLU A 583 30.14 -7.48 -3.93
N GLU A 584 30.16 -6.31 -4.59
CA GLU A 584 29.72 -5.05 -3.97
C GLU A 584 28.23 -5.05 -3.67
N ILE A 585 27.41 -5.66 -4.53
CA ILE A 585 25.95 -5.75 -4.32
C ILE A 585 25.62 -6.90 -3.35
N LYS A 586 26.33 -8.03 -3.42
CA LYS A 586 26.09 -9.20 -2.55
C LYS A 586 26.35 -8.91 -1.08
N ALA A 587 27.43 -8.22 -0.75
CA ALA A 587 27.83 -7.95 0.64
C ALA A 587 26.71 -7.30 1.50
N PRO A 588 26.06 -6.19 1.07
CA PRO A 588 24.95 -5.61 1.82
C PRO A 588 23.70 -6.50 1.85
N LEU A 589 23.41 -7.28 0.80
CA LEU A 589 22.29 -8.24 0.79
C LEU A 589 22.47 -9.34 1.85
N ILE A 590 23.66 -9.93 1.95
CA ILE A 590 23.99 -10.91 2.99
C ILE A 590 23.83 -10.29 4.38
N LYS A 591 24.27 -9.05 4.58
CA LYS A 591 24.12 -8.33 5.84
C LYS A 591 22.64 -8.13 6.20
N ALA A 592 21.79 -7.80 5.24
CA ALA A 592 20.34 -7.72 5.45
C ALA A 592 19.77 -9.10 5.86
N LEU A 593 20.09 -10.15 5.10
CA LEU A 593 19.59 -11.51 5.32
C LEU A 593 20.11 -12.16 6.61
N LYS A 594 21.25 -11.72 7.15
CA LYS A 594 21.72 -12.15 8.49
C LYS A 594 20.72 -11.77 9.58
N ASN A 595 20.11 -10.60 9.47
CA ASN A 595 19.17 -10.05 10.44
C ASN A 595 17.73 -10.49 10.16
N ARG A 596 17.35 -10.55 8.88
CA ARG A 596 16.02 -10.95 8.41
C ARG A 596 16.16 -12.00 7.29
N PRO A 597 16.29 -13.30 7.63
CA PRO A 597 16.62 -14.35 6.67
C PRO A 597 15.62 -14.55 5.54
N SER A 598 14.37 -14.13 5.73
CA SER A 598 13.28 -14.18 4.77
C SER A 598 12.90 -12.81 4.21
N HIS A 599 13.77 -11.79 4.33
CA HIS A 599 13.51 -10.46 3.80
C HIS A 599 13.23 -10.51 2.28
N PRO A 600 12.00 -10.22 1.82
CA PRO A 600 11.59 -10.68 0.50
C PRO A 600 12.42 -10.14 -0.65
N GLU A 601 12.66 -8.83 -0.64
CA GLU A 601 13.40 -8.17 -1.70
C GLU A 601 14.88 -8.59 -1.73
N SER A 602 15.51 -8.74 -0.56
CA SER A 602 16.91 -9.17 -0.52
C SER A 602 17.10 -10.61 -0.98
N VAL A 603 16.13 -11.50 -0.69
CA VAL A 603 16.12 -12.87 -1.23
C VAL A 603 16.01 -12.83 -2.76
N ILE A 604 15.06 -12.06 -3.29
CA ILE A 604 14.80 -11.97 -4.74
C ILE A 604 16.02 -11.43 -5.49
N ILE A 605 16.61 -10.32 -5.01
CA ILE A 605 17.77 -9.71 -5.67
C ILE A 605 18.97 -10.66 -5.61
N LEU A 606 19.27 -11.24 -4.44
CA LEU A 606 20.41 -12.15 -4.31
C LEU A 606 20.25 -13.40 -5.18
N ALA A 607 19.08 -14.05 -5.14
CA ALA A 607 18.79 -15.21 -5.97
C ALA A 607 18.87 -14.88 -7.47
N SER A 608 18.36 -13.72 -7.90
CA SER A 608 18.44 -13.28 -9.28
C SER A 608 19.89 -13.08 -9.74
N MET A 609 20.73 -12.51 -8.88
CA MET A 609 22.17 -12.33 -9.18
C MET A 609 22.90 -13.67 -9.23
N ASP A 610 22.64 -14.56 -8.28
CA ASP A 610 23.24 -15.91 -8.25
C ASP A 610 22.83 -16.71 -9.49
N ASN A 611 21.56 -16.65 -9.88
CA ASN A 611 21.06 -17.25 -11.12
C ASN A 611 21.76 -16.68 -12.36
N GLN A 612 21.98 -15.36 -12.40
CA GLN A 612 22.68 -14.70 -13.51
C GLN A 612 24.15 -15.10 -13.60
N VAL A 613 24.86 -15.22 -12.47
CA VAL A 613 26.26 -15.68 -12.48
C VAL A 613 26.35 -17.14 -12.87
N TYR A 614 25.46 -17.99 -12.32
CA TYR A 614 25.36 -19.40 -12.69
C TYR A 614 25.09 -19.59 -14.19
N SER A 615 24.22 -18.78 -14.80
CA SER A 615 23.92 -18.89 -16.23
C SER A 615 25.16 -18.66 -17.10
N GLN A 616 26.07 -17.77 -16.67
CA GLN A 616 27.28 -17.39 -17.40
C GLN A 616 28.42 -18.40 -17.24
N ASN A 617 28.68 -18.89 -16.03
CA ASN A 617 29.87 -19.70 -15.74
C ASN A 617 29.60 -21.17 -15.39
N LYS A 618 28.33 -21.55 -15.21
CA LYS A 618 27.89 -22.90 -14.81
C LYS A 618 28.52 -23.43 -13.52
N ASN A 619 28.96 -22.54 -12.62
CA ASN A 619 29.47 -22.93 -11.31
C ASN A 619 28.30 -23.25 -10.36
N GLU A 620 28.15 -24.53 -10.05
CA GLU A 620 27.10 -25.09 -9.18
C GLU A 620 27.01 -24.45 -7.79
N GLN A 621 28.09 -23.81 -7.31
CA GLN A 621 28.05 -23.07 -6.05
C GLN A 621 26.96 -21.98 -6.07
N PHE A 622 26.84 -21.20 -7.15
CA PHE A 622 25.84 -20.12 -7.23
C PHE A 622 24.42 -20.67 -7.32
N ALA A 623 24.22 -21.78 -8.04
CA ALA A 623 22.93 -22.47 -8.08
C ALA A 623 22.53 -22.99 -6.68
N ALA A 624 23.48 -23.56 -5.92
CA ALA A 624 23.24 -24.01 -4.56
C ALA A 624 22.95 -22.85 -3.59
N GLU A 625 23.65 -21.73 -3.71
CA GLU A 625 23.41 -20.51 -2.92
C GLU A 625 22.02 -19.92 -3.21
N SER A 626 21.66 -19.81 -4.49
CA SER A 626 20.33 -19.36 -4.94
C SER A 626 19.21 -20.25 -4.41
N LEU A 627 19.35 -21.58 -4.56
CA LEU A 627 18.36 -22.53 -4.05
C LEU A 627 18.22 -22.43 -2.53
N ALA A 628 19.34 -22.29 -1.81
CA ALA A 628 19.34 -22.21 -0.34
C ALA A 628 18.64 -20.93 0.16
N VAL A 629 18.86 -19.78 -0.50
CA VAL A 629 18.19 -18.52 -0.12
C VAL A 629 16.70 -18.53 -0.49
N LEU A 630 16.34 -19.05 -1.67
CA LEU A 630 14.95 -19.16 -2.12
C LEU A 630 14.15 -20.12 -1.25
N THR A 631 14.69 -21.31 -0.97
CA THR A 631 14.03 -22.31 -0.11
C THR A 631 13.78 -21.77 1.29
N ARG A 632 14.75 -21.05 1.85
CA ARG A 632 14.60 -20.39 3.15
C ARG A 632 13.55 -19.28 3.11
N GLY A 633 13.57 -18.43 2.09
CA GLY A 633 12.60 -17.36 1.91
C GLY A 633 11.18 -17.87 1.76
N LEU A 634 10.96 -18.84 0.87
CA LEU A 634 9.65 -19.43 0.57
C LEU A 634 9.05 -20.23 1.73
N LYS A 635 9.86 -20.66 2.69
CA LYS A 635 9.35 -21.26 3.93
C LYS A 635 8.53 -20.28 4.76
N ASP A 636 8.99 -19.03 4.84
CA ASP A 636 8.34 -17.96 5.61
C ASP A 636 7.39 -17.11 4.74
N GLU A 637 7.61 -17.12 3.43
CA GLU A 637 6.90 -16.34 2.42
C GLU A 637 6.31 -17.22 1.29
N PRO A 638 5.48 -18.23 1.60
CA PRO A 638 5.04 -19.26 0.65
C PRO A 638 4.14 -18.75 -0.49
N ASN A 639 3.68 -17.51 -0.41
CA ASN A 639 2.83 -16.85 -1.41
C ASN A 639 3.59 -15.78 -2.21
N ASN A 640 4.91 -15.65 -2.04
CA ASN A 640 5.70 -14.66 -2.76
C ASN A 640 5.95 -15.09 -4.21
N LYS A 641 5.17 -14.53 -5.12
CA LYS A 641 5.21 -14.83 -6.56
C LYS A 641 6.59 -14.60 -7.19
N LEU A 642 7.30 -13.55 -6.77
CA LEU A 642 8.60 -13.21 -7.35
C LEU A 642 9.68 -14.21 -6.94
N MET A 643 9.68 -14.70 -5.69
CA MET A 643 10.57 -15.79 -5.27
C MET A 643 10.27 -17.08 -6.03
N LEU A 644 8.98 -17.42 -6.22
CA LEU A 644 8.60 -18.59 -7.01
C LEU A 644 9.08 -18.48 -8.46
N LYS A 645 8.96 -17.29 -9.08
CA LYS A 645 9.52 -17.03 -10.43
C LYS A 645 11.05 -17.18 -10.47
N GLN A 646 11.76 -16.76 -9.43
CA GLN A 646 13.22 -16.98 -9.34
C GLN A 646 13.59 -18.46 -9.14
N LEU A 647 12.76 -19.23 -8.43
CA LEU A 647 12.94 -20.68 -8.28
C LEU A 647 12.72 -21.42 -9.60
N ILE A 648 11.67 -21.05 -10.35
CA ILE A 648 11.41 -21.56 -11.70
C ILE A 648 12.61 -21.26 -12.61
N ALA A 649 13.09 -20.01 -12.62
CA ALA A 649 14.25 -19.62 -13.43
C ALA A 649 15.51 -20.42 -13.09
N LEU A 650 15.75 -20.71 -11.80
CA LEU A 650 16.87 -21.56 -11.39
C LEU A 650 16.72 -23.00 -11.91
N TYR A 651 15.55 -23.61 -11.80
CA TYR A 651 15.32 -24.96 -12.30
C TYR A 651 15.46 -25.04 -13.83
N ASP A 652 14.97 -24.03 -14.55
CA ASP A 652 15.17 -23.91 -15.99
C ASP A 652 16.68 -23.87 -16.32
N LEU A 653 17.47 -23.07 -15.61
CA LEU A 653 18.94 -22.99 -15.80
C LEU A 653 19.68 -24.29 -15.45
N GLN A 654 19.12 -25.11 -14.56
CA GLN A 654 19.65 -26.43 -14.19
C GLN A 654 19.20 -27.56 -15.12
N GLY A 655 18.34 -27.27 -16.11
CA GLY A 655 17.78 -28.31 -16.98
C GLY A 655 16.83 -29.25 -16.23
N LYS A 656 16.06 -28.70 -15.29
CA LYS A 656 15.10 -29.41 -14.41
C LYS A 656 13.65 -29.02 -14.73
N PRO A 657 13.13 -29.40 -15.90
CA PRO A 657 11.83 -28.94 -16.38
C PRO A 657 10.66 -29.49 -15.55
N ASP A 658 10.79 -30.70 -14.99
CA ASP A 658 9.75 -31.31 -14.13
C ASP A 658 9.60 -30.54 -12.81
N GLU A 659 10.71 -30.11 -12.20
CA GLU A 659 10.68 -29.29 -10.99
C GLU A 659 10.12 -27.89 -11.26
N ALA A 660 10.49 -27.27 -12.39
CA ALA A 660 9.90 -26.00 -12.81
C ALA A 660 8.38 -26.11 -13.04
N TYR A 661 7.94 -27.18 -13.72
CA TYR A 661 6.53 -27.51 -13.91
C TYR A 661 5.80 -27.71 -12.58
N ALA A 662 6.40 -28.45 -11.63
CA ALA A 662 5.82 -28.68 -10.32
C ALA A 662 5.57 -27.36 -9.57
N VAL A 663 6.49 -26.39 -9.65
CA VAL A 663 6.27 -25.05 -9.05
C VAL A 663 5.06 -24.35 -9.67
N TYR A 664 4.89 -24.38 -10.99
CA TYR A 664 3.69 -23.81 -11.64
C TYR A 664 2.41 -24.50 -11.19
N ARG A 665 2.39 -25.84 -11.26
CA ARG A 665 1.24 -26.69 -10.93
C ARG A 665 0.80 -26.49 -9.48
N ASP A 666 1.73 -26.56 -8.54
CA ASP A 666 1.46 -26.56 -7.11
C ASP A 666 1.04 -25.16 -6.58
N ASN A 667 1.13 -24.12 -7.41
CA ASN A 667 0.76 -22.75 -7.06
C ASN A 667 -0.27 -22.11 -8.01
N ALA A 668 -0.82 -22.87 -8.97
CA ALA A 668 -1.81 -22.36 -9.93
C ALA A 668 -3.10 -21.83 -9.24
N ASP A 669 -3.47 -22.40 -8.10
CA ASP A 669 -4.61 -21.93 -7.27
C ASP A 669 -4.33 -20.56 -6.62
N LYS A 670 -3.07 -20.26 -6.29
CA LYS A 670 -2.66 -18.99 -5.67
C LYS A 670 -2.71 -17.82 -6.64
N TYR A 671 -2.54 -18.07 -7.93
CA TYR A 671 -2.44 -17.05 -8.98
C TYR A 671 -3.49 -17.22 -10.08
N LYS A 672 -4.70 -17.63 -9.70
CA LYS A 672 -5.80 -17.99 -10.62
C LYS A 672 -6.22 -16.90 -11.63
N TRP A 673 -5.85 -15.63 -11.42
CA TRP A 673 -6.13 -14.53 -12.35
C TRP A 673 -4.84 -13.83 -12.81
N ASP A 674 -3.71 -14.53 -12.78
CA ASP A 674 -2.43 -14.05 -13.29
C ASP A 674 -2.17 -14.71 -14.64
N ILE A 675 -2.33 -13.96 -15.73
CA ILE A 675 -2.22 -14.55 -17.06
C ILE A 675 -0.79 -15.01 -17.38
N ASP A 676 0.23 -14.28 -16.91
CA ASP A 676 1.63 -14.67 -17.06
C ASP A 676 1.92 -16.02 -16.37
N TRP A 677 1.27 -16.29 -15.23
CA TRP A 677 1.38 -17.58 -14.54
C TRP A 677 0.79 -18.71 -15.39
N TYR A 678 -0.40 -18.51 -15.96
CA TYR A 678 -1.05 -19.52 -16.82
C TYR A 678 -0.33 -19.70 -18.14
N GLU A 679 0.22 -18.63 -18.72
CA GLU A 679 1.06 -18.70 -19.92
C GLU A 679 2.28 -19.59 -19.69
N GLY A 680 3.05 -19.31 -18.61
CA GLY A 680 4.20 -20.13 -18.25
C GLY A 680 3.82 -21.57 -17.91
N PHE A 681 2.71 -21.77 -17.18
CA PHE A 681 2.22 -23.10 -16.82
C PHE A 681 1.81 -23.92 -18.04
N ILE A 682 1.06 -23.32 -18.97
CA ILE A 682 0.61 -23.95 -20.21
C ILE A 682 1.80 -24.28 -21.11
N ALA A 683 2.71 -23.33 -21.33
CA ALA A 683 3.88 -23.53 -22.17
C ALA A 683 4.76 -24.68 -21.67
N ARG A 684 5.04 -24.71 -20.36
CA ARG A 684 5.84 -25.80 -19.75
C ARG A 684 5.12 -27.15 -19.85
N SER A 685 3.82 -27.18 -19.54
CA SER A 685 3.03 -28.42 -19.63
C SER A 685 2.95 -28.94 -21.07
N ALA A 686 2.80 -28.06 -22.06
CA ALA A 686 2.74 -28.44 -23.46
C ALA A 686 4.07 -29.02 -23.96
N ALA A 687 5.19 -28.37 -23.60
CA ALA A 687 6.52 -28.87 -23.94
C ALA A 687 6.79 -30.28 -23.37
N LEU A 688 6.45 -30.52 -22.10
CA LEU A 688 6.57 -31.84 -21.47
C LEU A 688 5.63 -32.87 -22.10
N GLY A 689 4.39 -32.49 -22.41
CA GLY A 689 3.44 -33.35 -23.10
C GLY A 689 3.92 -33.77 -24.49
N GLN A 690 4.51 -32.83 -25.24
CA GLN A 690 5.09 -33.14 -26.55
C GLN A 690 6.32 -34.04 -26.43
N GLN A 691 7.20 -33.78 -25.45
CA GLN A 691 8.35 -34.64 -25.20
C GLN A 691 7.92 -36.08 -24.90
N ALA A 692 6.90 -36.25 -24.04
CA ALA A 692 6.32 -37.54 -23.73
C ALA A 692 5.72 -38.22 -24.99
N HIS A 693 5.04 -37.47 -25.85
CA HIS A 693 4.54 -37.96 -27.14
C HIS A 693 5.67 -38.50 -28.03
N VAL A 694 6.75 -37.72 -28.21
CA VAL A 694 7.93 -38.13 -29.01
C VAL A 694 8.59 -39.38 -28.41
N GLN A 695 8.65 -39.47 -27.08
CA GLN A 695 9.20 -40.63 -26.35
C GLN A 695 8.24 -41.83 -26.28
N LYS A 696 7.00 -41.68 -26.76
CA LYS A 696 5.91 -42.67 -26.65
C LYS A 696 5.57 -43.05 -25.21
N ASP A 697 5.72 -42.11 -24.28
CA ASP A 697 5.27 -42.25 -22.89
C ASP A 697 3.81 -41.79 -22.77
N SER A 698 2.88 -42.70 -23.08
CA SER A 698 1.46 -42.39 -23.12
C SER A 698 0.88 -41.97 -21.77
N ALA A 699 1.49 -42.34 -20.64
CA ALA A 699 0.98 -41.98 -19.32
C ALA A 699 1.23 -40.50 -19.02
N HIS A 700 2.49 -40.07 -19.13
CA HIS A 700 2.85 -38.66 -18.93
C HIS A 700 2.28 -37.76 -20.02
N GLU A 701 2.22 -38.23 -21.27
CA GLU A 701 1.56 -37.51 -22.37
C GLU A 701 0.11 -37.15 -22.01
N GLN A 702 -0.69 -38.12 -21.56
CA GLN A 702 -2.08 -37.89 -21.18
C GLN A 702 -2.21 -36.93 -19.98
N GLU A 703 -1.33 -37.06 -18.99
CA GLU A 703 -1.31 -36.18 -17.81
C GLU A 703 -1.05 -34.72 -18.20
N TYR A 704 -0.03 -34.47 -19.00
CA TYR A 704 0.35 -33.13 -19.42
C TYR A 704 -0.68 -32.51 -20.37
N ILE A 705 -1.22 -33.27 -21.33
CA ILE A 705 -2.31 -32.81 -22.21
C ILE A 705 -3.53 -32.41 -21.38
N LYS A 706 -3.94 -33.23 -20.40
CA LYS A 706 -5.05 -32.91 -19.52
C LYS A 706 -4.79 -31.62 -18.73
N THR A 707 -3.55 -31.42 -18.28
CA THR A 707 -3.14 -30.20 -17.56
C THR A 707 -3.25 -28.96 -18.44
N VAL A 708 -2.72 -29.01 -19.68
CA VAL A 708 -2.81 -27.90 -20.65
C VAL A 708 -4.27 -27.53 -20.92
N LEU A 709 -5.12 -28.52 -21.21
CA LEU A 709 -6.51 -28.28 -21.55
C LEU A 709 -7.29 -27.72 -20.35
N ALA A 710 -7.06 -28.24 -19.14
CA ALA A 710 -7.72 -27.71 -17.93
C ALA A 710 -7.29 -26.26 -17.62
N ALA A 711 -6.01 -25.93 -17.80
CA ALA A 711 -5.52 -24.57 -17.63
C ALA A 711 -6.10 -23.61 -18.69
N TYR A 712 -6.22 -24.06 -19.94
CA TYR A 712 -6.87 -23.30 -21.01
C TYR A 712 -8.37 -23.09 -20.74
N ASP A 713 -9.09 -24.14 -20.33
CA ASP A 713 -10.51 -24.05 -19.98
C ASP A 713 -10.75 -23.05 -18.85
N HIS A 714 -9.85 -22.99 -17.87
CA HIS A 714 -9.88 -21.97 -16.82
C HIS A 714 -9.74 -20.55 -17.38
N VAL A 715 -8.80 -20.32 -18.30
CA VAL A 715 -8.62 -19.02 -18.96
C VAL A 715 -9.89 -18.63 -19.73
N ILE A 716 -10.45 -19.54 -20.53
CA ILE A 716 -11.69 -19.29 -21.30
C ILE A 716 -12.89 -19.01 -20.38
N ALA A 717 -13.07 -19.81 -19.34
CA ALA A 717 -14.12 -19.60 -18.36
C ALA A 717 -13.96 -18.24 -17.65
N GLY A 718 -12.72 -17.85 -17.34
CA GLY A 718 -12.39 -16.55 -16.78
C GLY A 718 -12.76 -15.41 -17.73
N ILE A 719 -12.37 -15.47 -19.00
CA ILE A 719 -12.73 -14.47 -20.02
C ILE A 719 -14.26 -14.35 -20.15
N ALA A 720 -14.98 -15.47 -20.17
CA ALA A 720 -16.43 -15.47 -20.21
C ALA A 720 -17.04 -14.82 -18.95
N TYR A 721 -16.49 -15.12 -17.76
CA TYR A 721 -16.92 -14.51 -16.51
C TYR A 721 -16.66 -13.00 -16.46
N LEU A 722 -15.52 -12.52 -16.98
CA LEU A 722 -15.21 -11.08 -16.97
C LEU A 722 -16.23 -10.25 -17.76
N LYS A 723 -16.83 -10.82 -18.81
CA LYS A 723 -17.94 -10.20 -19.55
C LYS A 723 -19.22 -10.04 -18.74
N THR A 724 -19.34 -10.74 -17.60
CA THR A 724 -20.49 -10.66 -16.69
C THR A 724 -20.32 -9.62 -15.57
N LEU A 725 -19.15 -8.99 -15.47
CA LEU A 725 -18.92 -7.93 -14.49
C LEU A 725 -19.86 -6.74 -14.73
N PRO A 726 -20.30 -6.03 -13.67
CA PRO A 726 -21.08 -4.80 -13.82
C PRO A 726 -20.32 -3.79 -14.71
N ALA A 727 -21.02 -3.09 -15.60
CA ALA A 727 -20.40 -2.16 -16.56
C ALA A 727 -19.52 -1.06 -15.92
N GLY A 728 -19.79 -0.69 -14.66
CA GLY A 728 -18.99 0.28 -13.90
C GLY A 728 -17.75 -0.29 -13.20
N GLN A 729 -17.57 -1.62 -13.17
CA GLN A 729 -16.44 -2.31 -12.55
C GLN A 729 -15.39 -2.67 -13.61
N MET A 730 -14.13 -2.29 -13.39
CA MET A 730 -13.06 -2.70 -14.30
C MET A 730 -12.70 -4.16 -14.02
N GLN A 731 -12.29 -4.87 -15.07
CA GLN A 731 -11.79 -6.24 -14.91
C GLN A 731 -10.49 -6.28 -14.09
N GLY A 732 -9.64 -5.25 -14.20
CA GLY A 732 -8.29 -5.24 -13.62
C GLY A 732 -7.22 -5.47 -14.68
N ARG A 733 -6.19 -6.25 -14.35
CA ARG A 733 -5.09 -6.63 -15.25
C ARG A 733 -5.63 -7.39 -16.49
N PRO A 734 -4.91 -7.38 -17.62
CA PRO A 734 -5.25 -8.23 -18.76
C PRO A 734 -5.38 -9.69 -18.35
N PHE A 735 -6.41 -10.36 -18.88
CA PHE A 735 -6.64 -11.80 -18.70
C PHE A 735 -7.34 -12.32 -19.96
N GLU A 736 -6.54 -12.82 -20.89
CA GLU A 736 -6.92 -13.11 -22.26
C GLU A 736 -6.13 -14.30 -22.83
N ILE A 737 -6.52 -14.79 -24.01
CA ILE A 737 -5.75 -15.82 -24.71
C ILE A 737 -4.54 -15.13 -25.33
N THR A 738 -3.36 -15.30 -24.74
CA THR A 738 -2.12 -14.75 -25.30
C THR A 738 -1.66 -15.55 -26.52
N PRO A 739 -0.80 -14.97 -27.38
CA PRO A 739 -0.14 -15.71 -28.47
C PRO A 739 0.51 -17.02 -28.02
N LEU A 740 1.17 -17.03 -26.86
CA LEU A 740 1.85 -18.20 -26.32
C LEU A 740 0.86 -19.26 -25.83
N ILE A 741 -0.23 -18.86 -25.17
CA ILE A 741 -1.30 -19.79 -24.81
C ILE A 741 -1.89 -20.41 -26.08
N ALA A 742 -2.21 -19.59 -27.09
CA ALA A 742 -2.80 -20.07 -28.33
C ALA A 742 -1.87 -21.03 -29.10
N LEU A 743 -0.58 -20.71 -29.19
CA LEU A 743 0.43 -21.55 -29.85
C LEU A 743 0.51 -22.93 -29.17
N ASN A 744 0.68 -22.96 -27.85
CA ASN A 744 0.88 -24.19 -27.09
C ASN A 744 -0.38 -25.06 -27.06
N VAL A 745 -1.56 -24.46 -26.81
CA VAL A 745 -2.83 -25.20 -26.76
C VAL A 745 -3.21 -25.68 -28.16
N GLY A 746 -3.04 -24.83 -29.18
CA GLY A 746 -3.27 -25.20 -30.58
C GLY A 746 -2.42 -26.40 -30.99
N LYS A 747 -1.14 -26.42 -30.60
CA LYS A 747 -0.26 -27.57 -30.86
C LYS A 747 -0.73 -28.84 -30.16
N ILE A 748 -1.10 -28.78 -28.89
CA ILE A 748 -1.65 -29.94 -28.18
C ILE A 748 -2.90 -30.47 -28.90
N LYS A 749 -3.79 -29.58 -29.36
CA LYS A 749 -4.97 -29.97 -30.13
C LYS A 749 -4.61 -30.67 -31.44
N GLN A 750 -3.60 -30.17 -32.15
CA GLN A 750 -3.04 -30.81 -33.34
C GLN A 750 -2.54 -32.23 -33.06
N ILE A 751 -1.79 -32.44 -31.97
CA ILE A 751 -1.28 -33.75 -31.55
C ILE A 751 -2.43 -34.71 -31.20
N THR A 752 -3.49 -34.21 -30.57
CA THR A 752 -4.69 -35.02 -30.24
C THR A 752 -5.63 -35.27 -31.42
N GLY A 753 -5.34 -34.72 -32.61
CA GLY A 753 -6.12 -34.92 -33.83
C GLY A 753 -7.32 -33.97 -34.04
N ASP A 754 -7.44 -32.92 -33.23
CA ASP A 754 -8.52 -31.93 -33.29
C ASP A 754 -8.03 -30.66 -34.03
N THR A 755 -7.80 -30.81 -35.34
CA THR A 755 -7.17 -29.79 -36.20
C THR A 755 -8.03 -28.54 -36.37
N GLU A 756 -9.36 -28.68 -36.36
CA GLU A 756 -10.31 -27.56 -36.44
C GLU A 756 -10.22 -26.69 -35.18
N ALA A 757 -10.23 -27.29 -34.00
CA ALA A 757 -10.07 -26.54 -32.75
C ALA A 757 -8.68 -25.92 -32.66
N ALA A 758 -7.63 -26.63 -33.10
CA ALA A 758 -6.27 -26.10 -33.12
C ALA A 758 -6.20 -24.77 -33.91
N ALA A 759 -6.80 -24.73 -35.11
CA ALA A 759 -6.80 -23.53 -35.96
C ALA A 759 -7.64 -22.40 -35.36
N ALA A 760 -8.80 -22.73 -34.77
CA ALA A 760 -9.65 -21.74 -34.10
C ALA A 760 -8.96 -21.11 -32.89
N ILE A 761 -8.24 -21.90 -32.10
CA ILE A 761 -7.49 -21.42 -30.93
C ILE A 761 -6.36 -20.48 -31.35
N LEU A 762 -5.58 -20.84 -32.38
CA LEU A 762 -4.54 -19.95 -32.92
C LEU A 762 -5.12 -18.60 -33.34
N LYS A 763 -6.24 -18.59 -34.08
CA LYS A 763 -6.95 -17.36 -34.49
C LYS A 763 -7.41 -16.51 -33.32
N SER A 764 -7.67 -17.12 -32.16
CA SER A 764 -8.13 -16.39 -30.98
C SER A 764 -7.02 -15.67 -30.22
N GLY A 765 -5.76 -16.12 -30.31
CA GLY A 765 -4.63 -15.51 -29.58
C GLY A 765 -3.57 -14.84 -30.46
N LEU A 766 -3.38 -15.27 -31.71
CA LEU A 766 -2.58 -14.57 -32.71
C LEU A 766 -3.42 -13.47 -33.36
N VAL A 767 -3.55 -12.36 -32.64
CA VAL A 767 -4.31 -11.18 -33.07
C VAL A 767 -3.38 -10.00 -33.39
N GLY A 768 -3.92 -8.90 -33.92
CA GLY A 768 -3.17 -7.69 -34.22
C GLY A 768 -1.99 -7.96 -35.18
N ASN A 769 -0.76 -7.74 -34.71
CA ASN A 769 0.47 -7.92 -35.49
C ASN A 769 0.75 -9.36 -35.92
N TYR A 770 -0.04 -10.34 -35.44
CA TYR A 770 0.07 -11.75 -35.79
C TYR A 770 -1.19 -12.30 -36.51
N ALA A 771 -2.20 -11.47 -36.76
CA ALA A 771 -3.51 -11.91 -37.26
C ALA A 771 -3.44 -12.57 -38.66
N ASP A 772 -2.53 -12.10 -39.51
CA ASP A 772 -2.29 -12.65 -40.85
C ASP A 772 -1.77 -14.09 -40.78
N LEU A 773 -0.87 -14.37 -39.84
CA LEU A 773 -0.29 -15.69 -39.65
C LEU A 773 -1.33 -16.70 -39.15
N ALA A 774 -2.29 -16.25 -38.34
CA ALA A 774 -3.38 -17.11 -37.86
C ALA A 774 -4.38 -17.49 -38.98
N ALA A 775 -4.39 -16.75 -40.09
CA ALA A 775 -5.26 -16.98 -41.23
C ALA A 775 -4.63 -17.87 -42.32
N SER A 776 -3.37 -18.31 -42.14
CA SER A 776 -2.69 -19.20 -43.08
C SER A 776 -3.44 -20.52 -43.27
N THR A 777 -3.38 -21.07 -44.49
CA THR A 777 -3.93 -22.39 -44.83
C THR A 777 -3.05 -23.53 -44.30
N ASP A 778 -1.75 -23.28 -44.17
CA ASP A 778 -0.73 -24.30 -43.90
C ASP A 778 -0.13 -24.08 -42.50
N LEU A 779 -0.99 -24.14 -41.48
CA LEU A 779 -0.58 -23.96 -40.08
C LEU A 779 0.37 -25.08 -39.62
N TRP A 780 1.32 -24.76 -38.74
CA TRP A 780 2.34 -25.67 -38.18
C TRP A 780 3.30 -26.29 -39.20
N ASP A 781 3.34 -25.82 -40.44
CA ASP A 781 4.40 -26.17 -41.38
C ASP A 781 5.66 -25.31 -41.15
N THR A 782 6.76 -25.68 -41.81
CA THR A 782 8.05 -25.01 -41.64
C THR A 782 8.00 -23.54 -42.08
N GLU A 783 7.22 -23.20 -43.12
CA GLU A 783 7.11 -21.83 -43.65
C GLU A 783 6.33 -20.94 -42.69
N TRP A 784 5.25 -21.46 -42.09
CA TRP A 784 4.45 -20.79 -41.10
C TRP A 784 5.24 -20.50 -39.82
N TYR A 785 6.01 -21.47 -39.33
CA TYR A 785 6.90 -21.23 -38.20
C TYR A 785 7.96 -20.19 -38.52
N ASP A 786 8.59 -20.25 -39.70
CA ASP A 786 9.58 -19.25 -40.12
C ASP A 786 8.99 -17.83 -40.14
N ALA A 787 7.77 -17.68 -40.67
CA ALA A 787 7.06 -16.41 -40.69
C ALA A 787 6.75 -15.90 -39.27
N LEU A 788 6.31 -16.79 -38.37
CA LEU A 788 6.03 -16.44 -36.96
C LEU A 788 7.30 -16.06 -36.20
N ILE A 789 8.39 -16.79 -36.38
CA ILE A 789 9.69 -16.54 -35.75
C ILE A 789 10.26 -15.21 -36.24
N SER A 790 10.20 -14.96 -37.55
CA SER A 790 10.69 -13.72 -38.16
C SER A 790 9.87 -12.51 -37.72
N ARG A 791 8.53 -12.59 -37.75
CA ARG A 791 7.66 -11.52 -37.24
C ARG A 791 7.94 -11.20 -35.77
N SER A 792 8.16 -12.23 -34.96
CA SER A 792 8.47 -12.09 -33.54
C SER A 792 9.83 -11.44 -33.29
N TYR A 793 10.84 -11.82 -34.07
CA TYR A 793 12.14 -11.15 -34.03
C TYR A 793 12.02 -9.67 -34.41
N ASP A 794 11.33 -9.34 -35.50
CA ASP A 794 11.20 -7.94 -35.95
C ASP A 794 10.52 -7.05 -34.90
N LEU A 795 9.42 -7.54 -34.32
CA LEU A 795 8.70 -6.82 -33.26
C LEU A 795 9.54 -6.69 -31.99
N GLY A 796 10.22 -7.76 -31.58
CA GLY A 796 11.06 -7.74 -30.39
C GLY A 796 12.31 -6.87 -30.57
N GLN A 797 12.92 -6.87 -31.76
CA GLN A 797 14.05 -5.99 -32.11
C GLN A 797 13.62 -4.53 -32.12
N ALA A 798 12.44 -4.22 -32.65
CA ALA A 798 11.89 -2.87 -32.59
C ALA A 798 11.68 -2.41 -31.15
N ALA A 799 11.19 -3.29 -30.27
CA ALA A 799 11.04 -3.02 -28.84
C ALA A 799 12.39 -2.85 -28.13
N PHE A 800 13.38 -3.71 -28.42
CA PHE A 800 14.75 -3.58 -27.91
C PHE A 800 15.37 -2.22 -28.26
N ASN A 801 15.21 -1.78 -29.51
CA ASN A 801 15.70 -0.48 -29.97
C ASN A 801 15.01 0.70 -29.27
N GLN A 802 13.77 0.50 -28.81
CA GLN A 802 13.00 1.46 -28.01
C GLN A 802 13.27 1.34 -26.50
N GLN A 803 14.17 0.44 -26.08
CA GLN A 803 14.42 0.10 -24.68
C GLN A 803 13.17 -0.40 -23.92
N ASP A 804 12.22 -0.99 -24.65
CA ASP A 804 11.01 -1.60 -24.09
C ASP A 804 11.25 -3.08 -23.80
N ALA A 805 11.80 -3.36 -22.63
CA ALA A 805 12.16 -4.72 -22.23
C ALA A 805 10.94 -5.66 -22.10
N ALA A 806 9.77 -5.12 -21.76
CA ALA A 806 8.56 -5.92 -21.57
C ALA A 806 8.05 -6.45 -22.93
N ASN A 807 7.87 -5.55 -23.90
CA ASN A 807 7.41 -5.96 -25.23
C ASN A 807 8.49 -6.76 -25.97
N MET A 808 9.77 -6.43 -25.78
CA MET A 808 10.86 -7.26 -26.30
C MET A 808 10.71 -8.71 -25.81
N LYS A 809 10.59 -8.91 -24.50
CA LYS A 809 10.49 -10.24 -23.89
C LYS A 809 9.26 -11.02 -24.37
N VAL A 810 8.11 -10.36 -24.48
CA VAL A 810 6.88 -10.99 -24.99
C VAL A 810 7.09 -11.51 -26.41
N ASN A 811 7.56 -10.65 -27.33
CA ASN A 811 7.73 -11.04 -28.73
C ASN A 811 8.84 -12.08 -28.89
N PHE A 812 9.98 -11.91 -28.22
CA PHE A 812 11.05 -12.91 -28.27
C PHE A 812 10.61 -14.27 -27.71
N ASN A 813 9.84 -14.31 -26.62
CA ASN A 813 9.32 -15.58 -26.12
C ASN A 813 8.39 -16.27 -27.12
N ILE A 814 7.53 -15.53 -27.84
CA ILE A 814 6.67 -16.08 -28.91
C ILE A 814 7.54 -16.73 -29.99
N GLY A 815 8.54 -16.01 -30.49
CA GLY A 815 9.45 -16.50 -31.54
C GLY A 815 10.27 -17.70 -31.08
N LEU A 816 10.82 -17.67 -29.86
CA LEU A 816 11.63 -18.75 -29.31
C LEU A 816 10.80 -20.01 -29.05
N GLN A 817 9.60 -19.87 -28.50
CA GLN A 817 8.68 -21.01 -28.32
C GLN A 817 8.27 -21.62 -29.67
N ALA A 818 8.03 -20.79 -30.70
CA ALA A 818 7.78 -21.28 -32.05
C ALA A 818 9.01 -22.02 -32.64
N TYR A 819 10.22 -21.52 -32.38
CA TYR A 819 11.47 -22.15 -32.81
C TYR A 819 11.72 -23.50 -32.12
N ASP A 820 11.52 -23.58 -30.81
CA ASP A 820 11.63 -24.82 -30.05
C ASP A 820 10.61 -25.84 -30.58
N GLN A 821 9.38 -25.38 -30.79
CA GLN A 821 8.28 -26.19 -31.28
C GLN A 821 8.55 -26.83 -32.66
N VAL A 822 9.00 -26.06 -33.64
CA VAL A 822 9.30 -26.59 -34.98
C VAL A 822 10.50 -27.54 -34.95
N THR A 823 11.47 -27.30 -34.06
CA THR A 823 12.62 -28.19 -33.90
C THR A 823 12.21 -29.56 -33.38
N VAL A 824 11.25 -29.61 -32.45
CA VAL A 824 10.67 -30.88 -31.98
C VAL A 824 9.86 -31.56 -33.08
N ASP A 825 9.06 -30.83 -33.84
CA ASP A 825 8.25 -31.38 -34.96
C ASP A 825 9.12 -32.06 -36.03
N LEU A 826 10.34 -31.56 -36.23
CA LEU A 826 11.32 -32.11 -37.15
C LEU A 826 12.14 -33.28 -36.54
N ASN A 827 11.75 -33.80 -35.37
CA ASN A 827 12.49 -34.83 -34.61
C ASN A 827 13.97 -34.46 -34.40
N GLY A 828 14.25 -33.19 -34.10
CA GLY A 828 15.62 -32.71 -33.89
C GLY A 828 16.46 -32.60 -35.17
N LYS A 829 15.90 -32.83 -36.36
CA LYS A 829 16.56 -32.55 -37.64
C LYS A 829 16.57 -31.05 -37.94
N SER A 830 17.20 -30.26 -37.08
CA SER A 830 17.27 -28.79 -37.21
C SER A 830 17.89 -28.35 -38.54
N ASN A 831 18.68 -29.20 -39.22
CA ASN A 831 19.22 -28.95 -40.56
C ASN A 831 18.14 -28.74 -41.64
N ALA A 832 16.88 -29.10 -41.37
CA ALA A 832 15.75 -28.85 -42.26
C ALA A 832 15.13 -27.44 -42.10
N LEU A 833 15.54 -26.67 -41.10
CA LEU A 833 15.09 -25.27 -40.94
C LEU A 833 15.93 -24.33 -41.81
N PRO A 834 15.31 -23.30 -42.43
CA PRO A 834 16.03 -22.26 -43.14
C PRO A 834 17.13 -21.60 -42.25
N PRO A 835 18.31 -21.29 -42.81
CA PRO A 835 19.37 -20.59 -42.07
C PRO A 835 18.88 -19.27 -41.44
N ALA A 836 18.00 -18.53 -42.12
CA ALA A 836 17.40 -17.29 -41.63
C ALA A 836 16.59 -17.50 -40.34
N THR A 837 15.85 -18.61 -40.22
CA THR A 837 15.10 -18.95 -39.01
C THR A 837 16.03 -19.15 -37.81
N LYS A 838 17.12 -19.90 -38.01
CA LYS A 838 18.15 -20.13 -36.98
C LYS A 838 18.86 -18.83 -36.60
N LEU A 839 19.12 -17.97 -37.57
CA LEU A 839 19.69 -16.64 -37.32
C LEU A 839 18.78 -15.81 -36.41
N ASN A 840 17.48 -15.73 -36.72
CA ASN A 840 16.53 -14.97 -35.91
C ASN A 840 16.39 -15.56 -34.50
N ALA A 841 16.28 -16.89 -34.37
CA ALA A 841 16.25 -17.55 -33.06
C ALA A 841 17.52 -17.29 -32.25
N GLY A 842 18.70 -17.42 -32.86
CA GLY A 842 19.99 -17.15 -32.22
C GLY A 842 20.15 -15.69 -31.78
N LYS A 843 19.67 -14.74 -32.59
CA LYS A 843 19.64 -13.31 -32.22
C LYS A 843 18.71 -13.06 -31.04
N MET A 844 17.50 -13.62 -31.05
CA MET A 844 16.56 -13.50 -29.92
C MET A 844 17.15 -14.08 -28.63
N GLN A 845 17.79 -15.25 -28.69
CA GLN A 845 18.49 -15.85 -27.54
C GLN A 845 19.62 -14.95 -27.03
N PHE A 846 20.46 -14.43 -27.92
CA PHE A 846 21.54 -13.51 -27.57
C PHE A 846 21.00 -12.24 -26.89
N LEU A 847 20.01 -11.60 -27.51
CA LEU A 847 19.41 -10.35 -27.02
C LEU A 847 18.65 -10.53 -25.70
N SER A 848 18.11 -11.73 -25.46
CA SER A 848 17.45 -12.12 -24.20
C SER A 848 18.42 -12.54 -23.09
N GLY A 849 19.74 -12.57 -23.36
CA GLY A 849 20.75 -12.96 -22.38
C GLY A 849 21.07 -14.46 -22.32
N ASP A 850 20.38 -15.31 -23.07
CA ASP A 850 20.69 -16.74 -23.18
C ASP A 850 21.76 -16.99 -24.26
N VAL A 851 22.93 -16.40 -24.04
CA VAL A 851 24.02 -16.36 -25.02
C VAL A 851 24.56 -17.77 -25.31
N GLN A 852 24.53 -18.69 -24.34
CA GLN A 852 25.01 -20.05 -24.54
C GLN A 852 24.09 -20.85 -25.47
N THR A 853 22.77 -20.71 -25.35
CA THR A 853 21.84 -21.31 -26.30
C THR A 853 21.98 -20.67 -27.67
N ALA A 854 22.20 -19.34 -27.73
CA ALA A 854 22.49 -18.64 -28.99
C ALA A 854 23.70 -19.23 -29.73
N VAL A 855 24.81 -19.51 -29.03
CA VAL A 855 25.99 -20.16 -29.62
C VAL A 855 25.62 -21.50 -30.27
N ASN A 856 24.86 -22.35 -29.58
CA ASN A 856 24.49 -23.67 -30.10
C ASN A 856 23.57 -23.56 -31.32
N THR A 857 22.56 -22.70 -31.25
CA THR A 857 21.60 -22.43 -32.33
C THR A 857 22.30 -21.88 -33.57
N LEU A 858 23.15 -20.87 -33.40
CA LEU A 858 23.85 -20.21 -34.51
C LEU A 858 24.91 -21.14 -35.13
N LYS A 859 25.63 -21.92 -34.31
CA LYS A 859 26.57 -22.92 -34.82
C LYS A 859 25.89 -23.94 -35.72
N GLY A 860 24.68 -24.39 -35.34
CA GLY A 860 23.88 -25.31 -36.16
C GLY A 860 23.34 -24.69 -37.46
N GLY A 861 23.45 -23.37 -37.65
CA GLY A 861 23.04 -22.66 -38.87
C GLY A 861 24.18 -22.36 -39.85
N LEU A 862 25.44 -22.62 -39.49
CA LEU A 862 26.59 -22.33 -40.35
C LEU A 862 26.66 -23.26 -41.57
N SER A 863 27.12 -22.71 -42.68
CA SER A 863 27.47 -23.43 -43.90
C SER A 863 28.90 -23.08 -44.35
N GLU A 864 29.43 -23.84 -45.31
CA GLU A 864 30.75 -23.58 -45.92
C GLU A 864 30.73 -22.45 -46.96
N ASP A 865 29.55 -21.95 -47.34
CA ASP A 865 29.41 -20.90 -48.36
C ASP A 865 29.38 -19.50 -47.72
N TYR A 866 30.53 -18.83 -47.67
CA TYR A 866 30.65 -17.46 -47.15
C TYR A 866 30.31 -16.38 -48.19
N SER A 867 29.93 -16.76 -49.42
CA SER A 867 29.37 -15.82 -50.40
C SER A 867 27.91 -15.48 -50.09
N ASP A 868 27.19 -16.36 -49.39
CA ASP A 868 25.86 -16.10 -48.85
C ASP A 868 25.90 -15.08 -47.71
N ALA A 869 25.09 -14.02 -47.83
CA ALA A 869 24.95 -12.98 -46.83
C ALA A 869 24.37 -13.50 -45.51
N THR A 870 23.43 -14.47 -45.56
CA THR A 870 22.80 -15.04 -44.36
C THR A 870 23.82 -15.82 -43.55
N ASN A 871 24.63 -16.65 -44.22
CA ASN A 871 25.71 -17.40 -43.55
C ASN A 871 26.76 -16.47 -42.93
N ARG A 872 27.16 -15.37 -43.62
CA ARG A 872 28.07 -14.38 -43.02
C ARG A 872 27.49 -13.74 -41.76
N GLU A 873 26.19 -13.44 -41.75
CA GLU A 873 25.54 -12.89 -40.58
C GLU A 873 25.43 -13.90 -39.43
N ILE A 874 25.11 -15.16 -39.71
CA ILE A 874 25.14 -16.24 -38.70
C ILE A 874 26.54 -16.36 -38.08
N ALA A 875 27.59 -16.42 -38.90
CA ALA A 875 28.98 -16.48 -38.44
C ALA A 875 29.36 -15.28 -37.57
N ARG A 876 28.93 -14.07 -37.95
CA ARG A 876 29.16 -12.85 -37.18
C ARG A 876 28.52 -12.94 -35.78
N TRP A 877 27.25 -13.29 -35.70
CA TRP A 877 26.53 -13.41 -34.43
C TRP A 877 27.05 -14.57 -33.57
N TYR A 878 27.42 -15.70 -34.17
CA TYR A 878 28.04 -16.84 -33.49
C TYR A 878 29.37 -16.45 -32.83
N LEU A 879 30.25 -15.80 -33.58
CA LEU A 879 31.54 -15.34 -33.07
C LEU A 879 31.37 -14.25 -32.01
N ALA A 880 30.40 -13.35 -32.17
CA ALA A 880 30.07 -12.35 -31.16
C ALA A 880 29.52 -12.98 -29.86
N ALA A 881 28.69 -14.03 -29.98
CA ALA A 881 28.18 -14.80 -28.84
C ALA A 881 29.30 -15.54 -28.09
N LEU A 882 30.23 -16.19 -28.80
CA LEU A 882 31.42 -16.79 -28.19
C LEU A 882 32.27 -15.74 -27.46
N LYS A 883 32.48 -14.58 -28.09
CA LYS A 883 33.22 -13.47 -27.48
C LYS A 883 32.52 -12.92 -26.24
N LYS A 884 31.19 -12.78 -26.27
CA LYS A 884 30.37 -12.32 -25.14
C LYS A 884 30.47 -13.26 -23.93
N LEU A 885 30.58 -14.57 -24.17
CA LEU A 885 30.77 -15.59 -23.13
C LEU A 885 32.22 -15.68 -22.61
N ASN A 886 33.16 -14.92 -23.18
CA ASN A 886 34.61 -15.12 -22.97
C ASN A 886 35.06 -16.56 -23.29
N SER A 887 34.38 -17.22 -24.24
CA SER A 887 34.75 -18.54 -24.73
C SER A 887 35.88 -18.46 -25.76
N ALA A 888 36.56 -19.57 -26.00
CA ALA A 888 37.57 -19.66 -27.05
C ALA A 888 36.95 -19.32 -28.42
N GLN A 889 37.61 -18.45 -29.18
CA GLN A 889 37.17 -18.07 -30.52
C GLN A 889 37.30 -19.26 -31.49
N ASP A 890 36.28 -19.45 -32.34
CA ASP A 890 36.31 -20.42 -33.41
C ASP A 890 37.15 -19.87 -34.58
N GLN A 891 38.45 -20.17 -34.57
CA GLN A 891 39.42 -19.56 -35.48
C GLN A 891 39.16 -19.92 -36.95
N GLU A 892 38.60 -21.09 -37.22
CA GLU A 892 38.28 -21.53 -38.58
C GLU A 892 37.15 -20.67 -39.18
N VAL A 893 36.04 -20.53 -38.44
CA VAL A 893 34.90 -19.68 -38.84
C VAL A 893 35.33 -18.22 -38.94
N TYR A 894 36.13 -17.74 -37.98
CA TYR A 894 36.66 -16.36 -38.01
C TYR A 894 37.49 -16.10 -39.26
N ASN A 895 38.46 -16.96 -39.58
CA ASN A 895 39.33 -16.76 -40.73
C ASN A 895 38.54 -16.79 -42.05
N LYS A 896 37.58 -17.72 -42.19
CA LYS A 896 36.71 -17.79 -43.39
C LYS A 896 35.83 -16.55 -43.54
N LEU A 897 35.27 -16.03 -42.45
CA LEU A 897 34.42 -14.83 -42.46
C LEU A 897 35.21 -13.56 -42.83
N ILE A 898 36.38 -13.34 -42.21
CA ILE A 898 37.23 -12.18 -42.48
C ILE A 898 37.81 -12.22 -43.90
N ALA A 899 38.10 -13.41 -44.43
CA ALA A 899 38.53 -13.56 -45.82
C ALA A 899 37.44 -13.15 -46.83
N ALA A 900 36.16 -13.32 -46.48
CA ALA A 900 35.03 -12.92 -47.31
C ALA A 900 34.74 -11.40 -47.23
N ASP A 901 34.81 -10.80 -46.04
CA ASP A 901 34.71 -9.35 -45.83
C ASP A 901 35.55 -8.93 -44.59
N PRO A 902 36.66 -8.21 -44.76
CA PRO A 902 37.49 -7.75 -43.64
C PRO A 902 36.77 -6.83 -42.65
N GLY A 903 35.67 -6.17 -43.06
CA GLY A 903 34.84 -5.32 -42.21
C GLY A 903 34.04 -6.08 -41.15
N GLU A 904 33.98 -7.41 -41.23
CA GLU A 904 33.23 -8.25 -40.29
C GLU A 904 33.83 -8.28 -38.88
N ALA A 905 35.16 -8.09 -38.74
CA ALA A 905 35.83 -8.06 -37.44
C ALA A 905 35.26 -6.97 -36.51
N ALA A 906 35.06 -5.76 -37.05
CA ALA A 906 34.51 -4.64 -36.28
C ALA A 906 33.05 -4.90 -35.85
N LYS A 907 32.25 -5.54 -36.71
CA LYS A 907 30.84 -5.84 -36.41
C LYS A 907 30.69 -6.92 -35.34
N ILE A 908 31.60 -7.91 -35.31
CA ILE A 908 31.65 -8.91 -34.22
C ILE A 908 31.85 -8.21 -32.88
N ASP A 909 32.78 -7.26 -32.83
CA ASP A 909 33.11 -6.50 -31.62
C ASP A 909 31.94 -5.62 -31.17
N GLU A 910 31.26 -4.97 -32.12
CA GLU A 910 30.06 -4.17 -31.86
C GLU A 910 28.93 -5.00 -31.24
N ILE A 911 28.62 -6.17 -31.82
CA ILE A 911 27.57 -7.06 -31.30
C ILE A 911 27.96 -7.59 -29.92
N ALA A 912 29.20 -8.04 -29.73
CA ALA A 912 29.67 -8.52 -28.43
C ALA A 912 29.63 -7.43 -27.34
N ALA A 913 29.79 -6.16 -27.72
CA ALA A 913 29.70 -5.02 -26.82
C ALA A 913 28.25 -4.60 -26.49
N MET A 914 27.23 -5.10 -27.20
CA MET A 914 25.83 -4.71 -26.96
C MET A 914 25.42 -4.92 -25.50
N GLN A 915 24.78 -3.90 -24.92
CA GLN A 915 24.20 -4.00 -23.59
C GLN A 915 22.84 -4.71 -23.71
N LEU A 916 22.71 -5.85 -23.05
CA LEU A 916 21.48 -6.62 -23.02
C LEU A 916 20.51 -6.00 -22.03
N LEU A 917 19.21 -6.04 -22.34
CA LEU A 917 18.18 -5.58 -21.43
C LEU A 917 17.95 -6.66 -20.35
N PRO A 918 17.91 -6.30 -19.05
CA PRO A 918 17.79 -7.23 -17.94
C PRO A 918 16.41 -7.90 -17.81
#